data_AF-A0AB37WRR7-F1
#
_entry.id   AF-A0AB37WRR7-F1
#
_cell.length_a   1.000
_cell.length_b   1.000
_cell.length_c   1.000
_cell.angle_alpha   90.00
_cell.angle_beta   90.00
_cell.angle_gamma   90.00
#
_symmetry.space_group_name_H-M   'P 1'
#
loop_
_entity.id
_entity.type
_entity.pdbx_description
1 polymer ?
#
loop_
_entity_poly.entity_id
_entity_poly.type
_entity_poly.pdbx_seq_one_letter_code
_entity_poly.pdbx_strand_id
1 'polypeptide(L)'
;MDEGGKRKHSFRQQPNKRAKAEDGSALKSGFGAKMLAKMGYKGEGGLGKEGGGISEPIQVVNRGTKGGIGIVAEKSEQQRREERRKAEANGEKYVDTSEEEREERKKKKAKARGETRASAPRPKKTVFELEAAGMHVPLALQSIIDATTGTSTPTSGVSLRGPDIVPFENSLQARVRRDLNSFSEAFEQLQVESQAIPPQEYALQKELEALEKQMGELEDLQARIESLRTGTFDVVCEGLKSLRAAYPSKPLHRESIAVIHPHFSKAIASWEPLEDALEGVAAAFSEMANIIQPRSRRVASQAYTHPSEALVSRNSVDEEDTIKRGTTSSYESMMLKYWLPAVSSAVTQWDVKNPQPMVHLVEVWKPVLPPFIAKRVLEQITQKLSTSIQEWNPRKFKRSPHTWVVEWLPFLKPTDLDPKGSGLVAEIKRKIRHALQSIDLSKGPLPGMDQWRRVFGKSEFDHLLTSHLVPRLATYLRDNFDINPAEQDLAPLEAVFAWRGLVSNEVIGELLKAQFFPKFLEIIHQWLTSPEVVFEEVQTWLAWWRNEILQDEISNLPSVASSWNEAYSLIGTALDLGDARLTHLPAPHVESTRVSPEPSQFSKSVNKELPRPAPQVEETTFKDMVEEFCAEENLLLIPLREAHDQTGLPLFRITASATGRGGAVAYLKGDVLWVQNKKDKTMWEPTGLDEALTAKAEGK
;
A
#
# COMPACT_ATOMS: atom_id res chain seq x y z
N MET A 1 -0.76 -58.12 -9.84
CA MET A 1 -0.43 -57.00 -10.73
C MET A 1 -0.46 -55.73 -9.89
N ASP A 2 0.53 -54.86 -10.13
CA ASP A 2 0.81 -53.53 -9.59
C ASP A 2 1.29 -53.34 -8.14
N GLU A 3 2.62 -53.20 -8.04
CA GLU A 3 3.38 -52.55 -6.99
C GLU A 3 3.30 -51.01 -7.09
N GLY A 4 2.98 -50.34 -5.98
CA GLY A 4 3.00 -48.88 -5.85
C GLY A 4 4.41 -48.32 -5.63
N GLY A 5 5.00 -47.75 -6.68
CA GLY A 5 6.31 -47.10 -6.65
C GLY A 5 6.36 -45.76 -5.88
N LYS A 6 7.28 -45.66 -4.93
CA LYS A 6 7.68 -44.42 -4.24
C LYS A 6 8.41 -43.47 -5.20
N ARG A 7 7.86 -42.28 -5.44
CA ARG A 7 8.51 -41.22 -6.24
C ARG A 7 9.64 -40.56 -5.45
N LYS A 8 10.89 -40.78 -5.87
CA LYS A 8 12.06 -39.97 -5.47
C LYS A 8 12.08 -38.70 -6.34
N HIS A 9 12.07 -37.52 -5.71
CA HIS A 9 12.36 -36.27 -6.39
C HIS A 9 13.84 -36.23 -6.78
N SER A 10 14.14 -36.34 -8.07
CA SER A 10 15.46 -36.06 -8.63
C SER A 10 15.54 -34.59 -9.03
N PHE A 11 16.46 -33.87 -8.41
CA PHE A 11 16.79 -32.49 -8.76
C PHE A 11 17.66 -32.50 -10.02
N ARG A 12 17.03 -32.43 -11.20
CA ARG A 12 17.74 -32.31 -12.48
C ARG A 12 17.79 -30.83 -12.88
N GLN A 13 18.88 -30.15 -12.52
CA GLN A 13 19.20 -28.86 -13.13
C GLN A 13 19.52 -29.08 -14.61
N GLN A 14 18.74 -28.45 -15.49
CA GLN A 14 19.08 -28.36 -16.91
C GLN A 14 20.28 -27.40 -17.08
N PRO A 15 21.23 -27.70 -18.00
CA PRO A 15 22.35 -26.81 -18.25
C PRO A 15 21.85 -25.58 -19.00
N ASN A 16 21.86 -24.43 -18.32
CA ASN A 16 21.49 -23.17 -18.93
C ASN A 16 22.53 -22.77 -19.99
N LYS A 17 22.03 -22.33 -21.15
CA LYS A 17 22.81 -21.85 -22.30
C LYS A 17 23.80 -20.76 -21.84
N ARG A 18 25.04 -20.86 -22.30
CA ARG A 18 26.09 -19.83 -22.15
C ARG A 18 25.55 -18.47 -22.62
N ALA A 19 25.49 -17.50 -21.71
CA ALA A 19 25.35 -16.10 -22.08
C ALA A 19 26.65 -15.64 -22.77
N LYS A 20 26.51 -15.02 -23.95
CA LYS A 20 27.58 -14.31 -24.64
C LYS A 20 28.11 -13.21 -23.73
N ALA A 21 29.43 -13.08 -23.64
CA ALA A 21 30.07 -11.93 -23.03
C ALA A 21 29.80 -10.70 -23.89
N GLU A 22 28.95 -9.78 -23.41
CA GLU A 22 28.91 -8.41 -23.89
C GLU A 22 29.92 -7.56 -23.11
N ASP A 23 30.57 -6.66 -23.84
CA ASP A 23 31.67 -5.80 -23.42
C ASP A 23 31.42 -5.03 -22.11
N GLY A 24 32.48 -4.96 -21.31
CA GLY A 24 32.57 -4.33 -19.98
C GLY A 24 32.36 -2.81 -19.93
N SER A 25 31.16 -2.33 -20.29
CA SER A 25 30.79 -0.91 -20.16
C SER A 25 29.78 -0.62 -19.04
N ALA A 26 29.03 -1.62 -18.55
CA ALA A 26 27.96 -1.41 -17.57
C ALA A 26 28.43 -1.14 -16.12
N LEU A 27 29.70 -1.42 -15.79
CA LEU A 27 30.25 -1.24 -14.44
C LEU A 27 30.72 0.19 -14.12
N LYS A 28 30.64 1.15 -15.06
CA LYS A 28 31.23 2.49 -14.90
C LYS A 28 30.30 3.55 -14.27
N SER A 29 29.01 3.28 -14.03
CA SER A 29 28.03 4.34 -13.69
C SER A 29 27.13 4.10 -12.45
N GLY A 30 27.03 2.87 -11.94
CA GLY A 30 26.13 2.55 -10.81
C GLY A 30 26.59 3.06 -9.43
N PHE A 31 25.67 3.18 -8.47
CA PHE A 31 25.97 3.55 -7.07
C PHE A 31 27.07 2.67 -6.45
N GLY A 32 27.04 1.37 -6.73
CA GLY A 32 28.09 0.43 -6.32
C GLY A 32 29.46 0.76 -6.91
N ALA A 33 29.53 1.20 -8.18
CA ALA A 33 30.78 1.62 -8.82
C ALA A 33 31.36 2.88 -8.18
N LYS A 34 30.51 3.85 -7.82
CA LYS A 34 30.94 5.05 -7.06
C LYS A 34 31.46 4.69 -5.66
N MET A 35 30.84 3.72 -4.98
CA MET A 35 31.30 3.25 -3.68
C MET A 35 32.64 2.51 -3.78
N LEU A 36 32.82 1.66 -4.80
CA LEU A 36 34.09 0.96 -5.06
C LEU A 36 35.22 1.94 -5.42
N ALA A 37 34.94 2.93 -6.26
CA ALA A 37 35.90 3.99 -6.57
C ALA A 37 36.30 4.80 -5.33
N LYS A 38 35.35 5.10 -4.43
CA LYS A 38 35.62 5.79 -3.16
C LYS A 38 36.48 4.95 -2.21
N MET A 39 36.38 3.63 -2.28
CA MET A 39 37.24 2.67 -1.56
C MET A 39 38.56 2.36 -2.30
N GLY A 40 38.86 3.07 -3.39
CA GLY A 40 40.15 3.05 -4.08
C GLY A 40 40.25 2.10 -5.28
N TYR A 41 39.15 1.47 -5.71
CA TYR A 41 39.16 0.61 -6.90
C TYR A 41 39.26 1.44 -8.20
N LYS A 42 40.27 1.17 -9.03
CA LYS A 42 40.56 1.93 -10.27
C LYS A 42 39.90 1.35 -11.53
N GLY A 43 39.03 0.34 -11.40
CA GLY A 43 38.32 -0.27 -12.54
C GLY A 43 39.13 -1.33 -13.31
N GLU A 44 40.43 -1.42 -13.06
CA GLU A 44 41.33 -2.43 -13.63
C GLU A 44 42.13 -3.08 -12.50
N GLY A 45 42.22 -4.42 -12.50
CA GLY A 45 42.90 -5.19 -11.46
C GLY A 45 41.99 -5.62 -10.29
N GLY A 46 42.61 -5.93 -9.15
CA GLY A 46 41.92 -6.41 -7.96
C GLY A 46 41.17 -5.32 -7.20
N LEU A 47 40.21 -5.71 -6.36
CA LEU A 47 39.45 -4.77 -5.52
C LEU A 47 40.35 -4.08 -4.48
N GLY A 48 40.16 -2.77 -4.23
CA GLY A 48 40.87 -2.00 -3.20
C GLY A 48 41.93 -1.01 -3.73
N LYS A 49 42.37 -0.07 -2.88
CA LYS A 49 43.25 1.07 -3.21
C LYS A 49 44.59 0.69 -3.87
N GLU A 50 45.13 -0.46 -3.49
CA GLU A 50 46.41 -1.01 -4.02
C GLU A 50 46.19 -2.15 -5.03
N GLY A 51 44.94 -2.47 -5.38
CA GLY A 51 44.62 -3.53 -6.33
C GLY A 51 44.88 -4.95 -5.84
N GLY A 52 45.03 -5.15 -4.52
CA GLY A 52 45.38 -6.44 -3.89
C GLY A 52 44.24 -7.45 -3.76
N GLY A 53 43.00 -7.06 -4.07
CA GLY A 53 41.84 -7.96 -4.08
C GLY A 53 41.86 -8.96 -5.25
N ILE A 54 40.99 -9.96 -5.18
CA ILE A 54 40.85 -10.98 -6.21
C ILE A 54 40.33 -10.32 -7.50
N SER A 55 41.04 -10.48 -8.62
CA SER A 55 40.66 -9.88 -9.91
C SER A 55 39.72 -10.75 -10.74
N GLU A 56 39.78 -12.07 -10.60
CA GLU A 56 38.92 -13.02 -11.32
C GLU A 56 37.96 -13.71 -10.34
N PRO A 57 36.65 -13.84 -10.66
CA PRO A 57 35.72 -14.56 -9.80
C PRO A 57 36.21 -15.98 -9.46
N ILE A 58 36.07 -16.38 -8.19
CA ILE A 58 36.51 -17.69 -7.68
C ILE A 58 35.76 -18.80 -8.42
N GLN A 59 36.46 -19.63 -9.18
CA GLN A 59 35.88 -20.83 -9.79
C GLN A 59 35.88 -22.00 -8.79
N VAL A 60 34.76 -22.72 -8.73
CA VAL A 60 34.61 -23.93 -7.91
C VAL A 60 35.11 -25.13 -8.71
N VAL A 61 36.13 -25.82 -8.19
CA VAL A 61 36.64 -27.07 -8.78
C VAL A 61 35.93 -28.26 -8.10
N ASN A 62 35.13 -29.00 -8.87
CA ASN A 62 34.48 -30.21 -8.36
C ASN A 62 35.51 -31.33 -8.18
N ARG A 63 35.58 -31.94 -7.00
CA ARG A 63 36.43 -33.12 -6.72
C ARG A 63 35.82 -34.37 -7.36
N GLY A 64 36.65 -35.24 -7.92
CA GLY A 64 36.21 -36.57 -8.38
C GLY A 64 35.77 -37.45 -7.22
N THR A 65 34.60 -38.07 -7.32
CA THR A 65 34.08 -39.02 -6.31
C THR A 65 35.00 -40.25 -6.22
N LYS A 66 35.62 -40.45 -5.05
CA LYS A 66 36.56 -41.54 -4.65
C LYS A 66 38.07 -41.25 -4.67
N GLY A 67 38.51 -40.00 -4.44
CA GLY A 67 39.92 -39.67 -4.13
C GLY A 67 40.12 -39.26 -2.66
N GLY A 68 41.16 -39.78 -2.00
CA GLY A 68 41.57 -39.32 -0.66
C GLY A 68 42.20 -37.92 -0.68
N ILE A 69 42.17 -37.22 0.46
CA ILE A 69 42.51 -35.79 0.64
C ILE A 69 43.92 -35.42 0.13
N GLY A 70 44.84 -36.37 -0.04
CA GLY A 70 46.20 -36.12 -0.56
C GLY A 70 46.41 -36.27 -2.07
N ILE A 71 45.42 -36.71 -2.85
CA ILE A 71 45.62 -37.10 -4.27
C ILE A 71 45.30 -35.95 -5.25
N VAL A 72 44.45 -35.01 -4.86
CA VAL A 72 44.07 -33.87 -5.70
C VAL A 72 44.73 -32.62 -5.14
N ALA A 73 45.45 -31.88 -5.99
CA ALA A 73 46.01 -30.59 -5.61
C ALA A 73 44.87 -29.70 -5.07
N GLU A 74 44.92 -29.34 -3.79
CA GLU A 74 43.81 -28.66 -3.11
C GLU A 74 43.57 -27.22 -3.62
N LYS A 75 44.54 -26.65 -4.33
CA LYS A 75 44.48 -25.29 -4.88
C LYS A 75 44.12 -25.31 -6.36
N SER A 76 43.18 -24.46 -6.77
CA SER A 76 42.85 -24.29 -8.20
C SER A 76 43.98 -23.58 -8.95
N GLU A 77 44.10 -23.80 -10.26
CA GLU A 77 45.09 -23.08 -11.08
C GLU A 77 44.94 -21.56 -10.98
N GLN A 78 43.71 -21.07 -10.80
CA GLN A 78 43.44 -19.65 -10.59
C GLN A 78 44.04 -19.14 -9.27
N GLN A 79 43.85 -19.89 -8.16
CA GLN A 79 44.45 -19.54 -6.87
C GLN A 79 45.97 -19.52 -6.97
N ARG A 80 46.57 -20.45 -7.72
CA ARG A 80 48.02 -20.52 -7.94
C ARG A 80 48.55 -19.30 -8.70
N ARG A 81 47.82 -18.84 -9.73
CA ARG A 81 48.18 -17.63 -10.50
C ARG A 81 48.00 -16.35 -9.69
N GLU A 82 46.97 -16.29 -8.84
CA GLU A 82 46.75 -15.12 -7.98
C GLU A 82 47.80 -15.03 -6.85
N GLU A 83 48.16 -16.17 -6.24
CA GLU A 83 49.26 -16.26 -5.27
C GLU A 83 50.60 -15.86 -5.90
N ARG A 84 50.87 -16.29 -7.14
CA ARG A 84 52.04 -15.86 -7.91
C ARG A 84 52.06 -14.36 -8.13
N ARG A 85 50.94 -13.77 -8.55
CA ARG A 85 50.82 -12.32 -8.75
C ARG A 85 51.06 -11.55 -7.45
N LYS A 86 50.54 -12.03 -6.32
CA LYS A 86 50.76 -11.41 -4.99
C LYS A 86 52.22 -11.54 -4.54
N ALA A 87 52.85 -12.69 -4.76
CA ALA A 87 54.26 -12.89 -4.45
C ALA A 87 55.16 -11.96 -5.29
N GLU A 88 54.90 -11.84 -6.60
CA GLU A 88 55.61 -10.91 -7.49
C GLU A 88 55.41 -9.45 -7.07
N ALA A 89 54.19 -9.05 -6.68
CA ALA A 89 53.90 -7.70 -6.17
C ALA A 89 54.60 -7.38 -4.83
N ASN A 90 54.77 -8.38 -3.97
CA ASN A 90 55.49 -8.26 -2.70
C ASN A 90 57.02 -8.41 -2.85
N GLY A 91 57.53 -8.59 -4.08
CA GLY A 91 58.96 -8.75 -4.35
C GLY A 91 59.54 -10.11 -3.95
N GLU A 92 58.70 -11.12 -3.72
CA GLU A 92 59.10 -12.48 -3.36
C GLU A 92 59.17 -13.38 -4.62
N LYS A 93 60.19 -14.25 -4.71
CA LYS A 93 60.27 -15.25 -5.79
C LYS A 93 59.22 -16.34 -5.55
N TYR A 94 58.25 -16.43 -6.45
CA TYR A 94 57.26 -17.50 -6.44
C TYR A 94 57.86 -18.79 -7.03
N VAL A 95 57.98 -19.84 -6.21
CA VAL A 95 58.58 -21.14 -6.59
C VAL A 95 57.45 -22.11 -6.92
N ASP A 96 57.33 -22.51 -8.19
CA ASP A 96 56.16 -23.24 -8.71
C ASP A 96 56.34 -24.77 -8.76
N THR A 97 57.48 -25.27 -8.26
CA THR A 97 57.89 -26.68 -8.32
C THR A 97 58.07 -27.26 -6.91
N SER A 98 57.38 -28.35 -6.60
CA SER A 98 57.40 -28.99 -5.26
C SER A 98 58.80 -29.44 -4.80
N GLU A 99 59.75 -29.64 -5.73
CA GLU A 99 61.14 -29.96 -5.41
C GLU A 99 61.98 -28.74 -5.02
N GLU A 100 61.77 -27.59 -5.67
CA GLU A 100 62.48 -26.34 -5.34
C GLU A 100 61.95 -25.71 -4.05
N GLU A 101 60.65 -25.83 -3.73
CA GLU A 101 60.11 -25.42 -2.42
C GLU A 101 60.71 -26.29 -1.29
N ARG A 102 60.98 -27.57 -1.56
CA ARG A 102 61.62 -28.49 -0.61
C ARG A 102 63.09 -28.13 -0.40
N GLU A 103 63.80 -27.71 -1.45
CA GLU A 103 65.19 -27.24 -1.38
C GLU A 103 65.30 -25.84 -0.74
N GLU A 104 64.35 -24.93 -0.98
CA GLU A 104 64.29 -23.65 -0.26
C GLU A 104 63.90 -23.84 1.20
N ARG A 105 63.00 -24.77 1.54
CA ARG A 105 62.73 -25.16 2.93
C ARG A 105 63.94 -25.79 3.59
N LYS A 106 64.75 -26.59 2.87
CA LYS A 106 66.04 -27.12 3.37
C LYS A 106 67.06 -25.99 3.57
N LYS A 107 67.18 -25.05 2.64
CA LYS A 107 68.06 -23.87 2.75
C LYS A 107 67.61 -22.90 3.86
N LYS A 108 66.30 -22.64 4.01
CA LYS A 108 65.73 -21.84 5.10
C LYS A 108 65.88 -22.55 6.45
N LYS A 109 65.72 -23.89 6.53
CA LYS A 109 66.07 -24.67 7.74
C LYS A 109 67.55 -24.62 8.07
N ALA A 110 68.43 -24.65 7.06
CA ALA A 110 69.88 -24.53 7.26
C ALA A 110 70.28 -23.13 7.73
N LYS A 111 69.64 -22.07 7.20
CA LYS A 111 69.90 -20.68 7.57
C LYS A 111 69.30 -20.31 8.95
N ALA A 112 68.11 -20.81 9.28
CA ALA A 112 67.47 -20.64 10.60
C ALA A 112 68.20 -21.40 11.73
N ARG A 113 69.02 -22.41 11.39
CA ARG A 113 69.90 -23.10 12.36
C ARG A 113 71.18 -22.31 12.69
N GLY A 114 71.47 -21.24 11.94
CA GLY A 114 72.64 -20.38 12.15
C GLY A 114 72.41 -19.16 13.06
N GLU A 115 71.15 -18.74 13.30
CA GLU A 115 70.83 -17.49 14.04
C GLU A 115 69.65 -17.65 15.01
N THR A 116 69.55 -18.76 15.73
CA THR A 116 68.65 -18.86 16.89
C THR A 116 69.47 -18.91 18.19
N ARG A 117 69.45 -17.80 18.91
CA ARG A 117 69.72 -17.75 20.36
C ARG A 117 68.93 -18.88 21.01
N ALA A 118 69.62 -19.67 21.83
CA ALA A 118 69.05 -20.79 22.56
C ALA A 118 67.74 -20.37 23.27
N SER A 119 66.62 -20.94 22.84
CA SER A 119 65.48 -21.14 23.73
C SER A 119 66.03 -21.87 24.95
N ALA A 120 65.77 -21.35 26.15
CA ALA A 120 66.07 -22.07 27.39
C ALA A 120 65.60 -23.54 27.25
N PRO A 121 66.45 -24.52 27.61
CA PRO A 121 66.08 -25.92 27.47
C PRO A 121 64.87 -26.18 28.36
N ARG A 122 63.73 -26.53 27.75
CA ARG A 122 62.61 -27.09 28.51
C ARG A 122 63.13 -28.35 29.22
N PRO A 123 62.76 -28.57 30.49
CA PRO A 123 63.28 -29.68 31.29
C PRO A 123 63.06 -31.02 30.57
N LYS A 124 64.06 -31.88 30.65
CA LYS A 124 64.07 -33.19 30.00
C LYS A 124 63.11 -34.09 30.78
N LYS A 125 61.93 -34.37 30.23
CA LYS A 125 61.00 -35.37 30.82
C LYS A 125 61.69 -36.73 30.80
N THR A 126 62.11 -37.19 31.98
CA THR A 126 62.64 -38.54 32.19
C THR A 126 61.48 -39.47 32.53
N VAL A 127 61.66 -40.77 32.31
CA VAL A 127 60.68 -41.80 32.69
C VAL A 127 60.30 -41.70 34.18
N PHE A 128 61.23 -41.24 35.02
CA PHE A 128 61.03 -41.02 36.46
C PHE A 128 60.09 -39.84 36.77
N GLU A 129 60.16 -38.74 36.02
CA GLU A 129 59.24 -37.60 36.17
C GLU A 129 57.81 -37.96 35.74
N LEU A 130 57.69 -38.87 34.77
CA LEU A 130 56.42 -39.41 34.32
C LEU A 130 55.80 -40.36 35.38
N GLU A 131 56.60 -41.22 35.99
CA GLU A 131 56.17 -42.06 37.13
C GLU A 131 55.80 -41.22 38.36
N ALA A 132 56.53 -40.15 38.65
CA ALA A 132 56.22 -39.21 39.73
C ALA A 132 54.93 -38.40 39.48
N ALA A 133 54.55 -38.19 38.21
CA ALA A 133 53.27 -37.61 37.80
C ALA A 133 52.10 -38.62 37.84
N GLY A 134 52.35 -39.86 38.30
CA GLY A 134 51.34 -40.92 38.43
C GLY A 134 51.17 -41.81 37.20
N MET A 135 52.08 -41.75 36.21
CA MET A 135 52.03 -42.65 35.06
C MET A 135 52.67 -44.01 35.39
N HIS A 136 51.90 -45.09 35.32
CA HIS A 136 52.48 -46.44 35.38
C HIS A 136 52.91 -46.87 33.97
N VAL A 137 54.21 -46.78 33.69
CA VAL A 137 54.78 -47.26 32.42
C VAL A 137 54.85 -48.79 32.47
N PRO A 138 54.29 -49.53 31.48
CA PRO A 138 54.36 -50.99 31.47
C PRO A 138 55.81 -51.50 31.59
N LEU A 139 56.04 -52.52 32.42
CA LEU A 139 57.35 -53.12 32.71
C LEU A 139 58.17 -53.44 31.44
N ALA A 140 57.51 -53.77 30.33
CA ALA A 140 58.14 -54.06 29.04
C ALA A 140 58.90 -52.86 28.41
N LEU A 141 58.58 -51.62 28.81
CA LEU A 141 59.22 -50.40 28.31
C LEU A 141 60.23 -49.80 29.31
N GLN A 142 60.45 -50.44 30.46
CA GLN A 142 61.40 -50.00 31.50
C GLN A 142 62.86 -50.46 31.21
N SER A 143 63.06 -51.48 30.38
CA SER A 143 64.39 -51.98 30.01
C SER A 143 64.48 -52.28 28.50
N ILE A 144 65.48 -51.71 27.81
CA ILE A 144 65.79 -52.07 26.43
C ILE A 144 66.85 -53.16 26.45
N ILE A 145 66.46 -54.36 26.03
CA ILE A 145 67.38 -55.50 25.83
C ILE A 145 67.68 -55.58 24.34
N ASP A 146 68.91 -55.24 23.95
CA ASP A 146 69.37 -55.41 22.57
C ASP A 146 69.83 -56.86 22.36
N ALA A 147 69.00 -57.64 21.66
CA ALA A 147 69.25 -59.06 21.41
C ALA A 147 70.46 -59.34 20.49
N THR A 148 71.03 -58.31 19.84
CA THR A 148 72.22 -58.46 18.98
C THR A 148 73.54 -58.20 19.70
N THR A 149 73.52 -57.46 20.81
CA THR A 149 74.73 -57.10 21.59
C THR A 149 74.69 -57.62 23.03
N GLY A 150 73.55 -58.15 23.50
CA GLY A 150 73.39 -58.70 24.85
C GLY A 150 73.44 -57.67 25.98
N THR A 151 73.45 -56.38 25.65
CA THR A 151 73.55 -55.28 26.62
C THR A 151 72.15 -54.79 27.01
N SER A 152 71.88 -54.76 28.32
CA SER A 152 70.64 -54.19 28.87
C SER A 152 70.88 -52.73 29.22
N THR A 153 70.15 -51.82 28.58
CA THR A 153 70.17 -50.39 28.92
C THR A 153 68.86 -50.01 29.62
N PRO A 154 68.91 -49.48 30.87
CA PRO A 154 67.70 -49.05 31.56
C PRO A 154 67.13 -47.81 30.86
N THR A 155 65.81 -47.78 30.64
CA THR A 155 65.17 -46.65 29.92
C THR A 155 65.13 -45.36 30.73
N SER A 156 65.51 -45.41 32.00
CA SER A 156 65.67 -44.25 32.90
C SER A 156 66.68 -43.20 32.38
N GLY A 157 67.67 -43.60 31.58
CA GLY A 157 68.63 -42.68 30.94
C GLY A 157 68.23 -42.17 29.56
N VAL A 158 67.13 -42.69 28.98
CA VAL A 158 66.72 -42.36 27.61
C VAL A 158 65.90 -41.09 27.61
N SER A 159 66.55 -39.96 27.33
CA SER A 159 65.85 -38.69 27.10
C SER A 159 64.96 -38.80 25.85
N LEU A 160 63.66 -38.54 26.01
CA LEU A 160 62.66 -38.53 24.93
C LEU A 160 62.95 -37.49 23.84
N ARG A 161 63.83 -36.52 24.11
CA ARG A 161 64.42 -35.58 23.14
C ARG A 161 65.93 -35.46 23.32
N GLY A 162 66.69 -36.48 22.91
CA GLY A 162 68.15 -36.36 22.73
C GLY A 162 68.50 -35.59 21.45
N PRO A 163 69.62 -34.83 21.39
CA PRO A 163 70.06 -34.12 20.18
C PRO A 163 70.68 -35.06 19.12
N ASP A 164 70.92 -36.32 19.47
CA ASP A 164 71.62 -37.25 18.61
C ASP A 164 70.68 -37.85 17.57
N ILE A 165 70.93 -37.50 16.31
CA ILE A 165 70.34 -38.10 15.12
C ILE A 165 70.80 -39.57 15.12
N VAL A 166 69.96 -40.47 15.63
CA VAL A 166 70.22 -41.91 15.53
C VAL A 166 69.94 -42.31 14.08
N PRO A 167 70.95 -42.74 13.30
CA PRO A 167 70.80 -43.00 11.87
C PRO A 167 70.26 -44.42 11.67
N PHE A 168 68.97 -44.65 11.95
CA PHE A 168 68.12 -45.68 11.33
C PHE A 168 66.75 -45.69 12.04
N GLU A 169 65.66 -45.49 11.29
CA GLU A 169 64.28 -45.49 11.81
C GLU A 169 63.82 -46.85 12.38
N ASN A 170 64.62 -47.91 12.21
CA ASN A 170 64.32 -49.28 12.67
C ASN A 170 65.08 -49.73 13.93
N SER A 171 65.88 -48.87 14.57
CA SER A 171 66.51 -49.23 15.85
C SER A 171 65.47 -49.43 16.96
N LEU A 172 65.62 -50.47 17.79
CA LEU A 172 64.74 -50.76 18.94
C LEU A 172 64.57 -49.54 19.85
N GLN A 173 65.63 -48.74 20.02
CA GLN A 173 65.59 -47.52 20.82
C GLN A 173 64.69 -46.43 20.21
N ALA A 174 64.60 -46.35 18.88
CA ALA A 174 63.73 -45.39 18.20
C ALA A 174 62.25 -45.79 18.33
N ARG A 175 61.95 -47.10 18.28
CA ARG A 175 60.58 -47.62 18.51
C ARG A 175 60.12 -47.38 19.94
N VAL A 176 60.95 -47.72 20.93
CA VAL A 176 60.64 -47.48 22.34
C VAL A 176 60.45 -45.99 22.65
N ARG A 177 61.26 -45.09 22.05
CA ARG A 177 61.04 -43.64 22.16
C ARG A 177 59.72 -43.19 21.54
N ARG A 178 59.34 -43.75 20.39
CA ARG A 178 58.06 -43.43 19.72
C ARG A 178 56.87 -43.88 20.56
N ASP A 179 56.93 -45.10 21.09
CA ASP A 179 55.87 -45.66 21.93
C ASP A 179 55.76 -44.91 23.26
N LEU A 180 56.89 -44.57 23.90
CA LEU A 180 56.88 -43.74 25.11
C LEU A 180 56.36 -42.32 24.83
N ASN A 181 56.70 -41.73 23.69
CA ASN A 181 56.15 -40.43 23.29
C ASN A 181 54.64 -40.52 23.06
N SER A 182 54.14 -41.55 22.37
CA SER A 182 52.69 -41.70 22.18
C SER A 182 51.94 -41.98 23.48
N PHE A 183 52.52 -42.72 24.42
CA PHE A 183 51.95 -42.88 25.77
C PHE A 183 51.94 -41.56 26.55
N SER A 184 53.01 -40.76 26.46
CA SER A 184 53.07 -39.45 27.11
C SER A 184 52.06 -38.47 26.51
N GLU A 185 51.88 -38.47 25.19
CA GLU A 185 50.89 -37.65 24.49
C GLU A 185 49.46 -38.09 24.84
N ALA A 186 49.19 -39.40 24.89
CA ALA A 186 47.89 -39.94 25.30
C ALA A 186 47.57 -39.60 26.77
N PHE A 187 48.55 -39.63 27.66
CA PHE A 187 48.35 -39.23 29.05
C PHE A 187 48.15 -37.72 29.21
N GLU A 188 48.92 -36.90 28.49
CA GLU A 188 48.69 -35.44 28.48
C GLU A 188 47.28 -35.12 27.96
N GLN A 189 46.82 -35.83 26.93
CA GLN A 189 45.44 -35.74 26.45
C GLN A 189 44.42 -36.14 27.53
N LEU A 190 44.61 -37.28 28.19
CA LEU A 190 43.75 -37.72 29.31
C LEU A 190 43.77 -36.73 30.48
N GLN A 191 44.91 -36.10 30.76
CA GLN A 191 45.01 -35.10 31.82
C GLN A 191 44.24 -33.82 31.45
N VAL A 192 44.38 -33.36 30.21
CA VAL A 192 43.61 -32.22 29.68
C VAL A 192 42.11 -32.54 29.67
N GLU A 193 41.71 -33.74 29.26
CA GLU A 193 40.32 -34.20 29.32
C GLU A 193 39.82 -34.25 30.77
N SER A 194 40.58 -34.82 31.70
CA SER A 194 40.22 -34.88 33.12
C SER A 194 40.04 -33.49 33.74
N GLN A 195 40.83 -32.51 33.33
CA GLN A 195 40.72 -31.12 33.79
C GLN A 195 39.55 -30.39 33.12
N ALA A 196 39.14 -30.80 31.92
CA ALA A 196 38.01 -30.24 31.20
C ALA A 196 36.65 -30.80 31.69
N ILE A 197 36.62 -31.96 32.34
CA ILE A 197 35.38 -32.59 32.83
C ILE A 197 34.67 -31.73 33.91
N PRO A 198 35.31 -31.29 35.02
CA PRO A 198 34.62 -30.52 36.07
C PRO A 198 33.90 -29.24 35.58
N PRO A 199 34.49 -28.36 34.74
CA PRO A 199 33.78 -27.19 34.23
C PRO A 199 32.65 -27.57 33.25
N GLN A 200 32.78 -28.68 32.50
CA GLN A 200 31.69 -29.19 31.65
C GLN A 200 30.53 -29.73 32.49
N GLU A 201 30.83 -30.52 33.53
CA GLU A 201 29.83 -31.02 34.48
C GLU A 201 29.09 -29.87 35.15
N TYR A 202 29.81 -28.82 35.58
CA TYR A 202 29.20 -27.63 36.15
C TYR A 202 28.33 -26.85 35.16
N ALA A 203 28.75 -26.74 33.90
CA ALA A 203 27.94 -26.11 32.85
C ALA A 203 26.66 -26.90 32.58
N LEU A 204 26.75 -28.22 32.47
CA LEU A 204 25.61 -29.12 32.28
C LEU A 204 24.66 -29.09 33.47
N GLN A 205 25.18 -29.08 34.71
CA GLN A 205 24.35 -28.94 35.91
C GLN A 205 23.55 -27.64 35.90
N LYS A 206 24.17 -26.52 35.52
CA LYS A 206 23.45 -25.24 35.36
C LYS A 206 22.39 -25.27 34.27
N GLU A 207 22.67 -25.93 33.15
CA GLU A 207 21.69 -26.11 32.09
C GLU A 207 20.50 -26.96 32.56
N LEU A 208 20.75 -28.03 33.32
CA LEU A 208 19.70 -28.84 33.95
C LEU A 208 18.86 -28.04 34.93
N GLU A 209 19.49 -27.28 35.85
CA GLU A 209 18.77 -26.40 36.80
C GLU A 209 17.89 -25.37 36.07
N ALA A 210 18.38 -24.81 34.96
CA ALA A 210 17.62 -23.87 34.14
C ALA A 210 16.41 -24.54 33.45
N LEU A 211 16.60 -25.76 32.91
CA LEU A 211 15.54 -26.54 32.29
C LEU A 211 14.48 -26.98 33.30
N GLU A 212 14.87 -27.42 34.49
CA GLU A 212 13.94 -27.80 35.58
C GLU A 212 13.08 -26.61 35.98
N LYS A 213 13.68 -25.41 36.10
CA LYS A 213 12.92 -24.19 36.36
C LYS A 213 11.93 -23.89 35.23
N GLN A 214 12.35 -24.01 33.96
CA GLN A 214 11.46 -23.82 32.81
C GLN A 214 10.31 -24.83 32.79
N MET A 215 10.56 -26.09 33.13
CA MET A 215 9.53 -27.12 33.25
C MET A 215 8.53 -26.77 34.34
N GLY A 216 8.99 -26.41 35.54
CA GLY A 216 8.09 -26.02 36.64
C GLY A 216 7.23 -24.80 36.31
N GLU A 217 7.80 -23.81 35.60
CA GLU A 217 7.02 -22.67 35.10
C GLU A 217 5.97 -23.07 34.06
N LEU A 218 6.28 -24.02 33.17
CA LEU A 218 5.32 -24.55 32.18
C LEU A 218 4.22 -25.38 32.83
N GLU A 219 4.53 -26.17 33.86
CA GLU A 219 3.56 -26.94 34.63
C GLU A 219 2.60 -26.02 35.40
N ASP A 220 3.10 -24.96 36.06
CA ASP A 220 2.24 -23.96 36.72
C ASP A 220 1.36 -23.21 35.70
N LEU A 221 1.91 -22.84 34.55
CA LEU A 221 1.14 -22.23 33.46
C LEU A 221 0.02 -23.16 32.97
N GLN A 222 0.33 -24.44 32.74
CA GLN A 222 -0.65 -25.43 32.31
C GLN A 222 -1.75 -25.61 33.36
N ALA A 223 -1.40 -25.78 34.64
CA ALA A 223 -2.36 -25.95 35.73
C ALA A 223 -3.30 -24.73 35.85
N ARG A 224 -2.74 -23.52 35.78
CA ARG A 224 -3.55 -22.28 35.80
C ARG A 224 -4.48 -22.22 34.60
N ILE A 225 -3.98 -22.47 33.39
CA ILE A 225 -4.80 -22.48 32.16
C ILE A 225 -5.93 -23.50 32.25
N GLU A 226 -5.64 -24.73 32.71
CA GLU A 226 -6.64 -25.79 32.87
C GLU A 226 -7.75 -25.39 33.84
N SER A 227 -7.41 -24.76 34.96
CA SER A 227 -8.40 -24.25 35.92
C SER A 227 -9.35 -23.22 35.28
N LEU A 228 -8.81 -22.33 34.44
CA LEU A 228 -9.59 -21.27 33.79
C LEU A 228 -10.56 -21.81 32.73
N ARG A 229 -10.27 -22.95 32.09
CA ARG A 229 -11.15 -23.53 31.04
C ARG A 229 -12.57 -23.87 31.52
N THR A 230 -12.77 -23.99 32.83
CA THR A 230 -14.06 -24.34 33.43
C THR A 230 -14.83 -23.14 33.99
N GLY A 231 -14.22 -21.95 34.00
CA GLY A 231 -14.80 -20.74 34.58
C GLY A 231 -15.84 -20.04 33.69
N THR A 232 -16.40 -18.94 34.19
CA THR A 232 -17.19 -18.00 33.38
C THR A 232 -16.28 -17.05 32.60
N PHE A 233 -16.81 -16.33 31.61
CA PHE A 233 -16.02 -15.41 30.78
C PHE A 233 -15.26 -14.37 31.61
N ASP A 234 -15.90 -13.77 32.62
CA ASP A 234 -15.27 -12.75 33.46
C ASP A 234 -14.14 -13.33 34.32
N VAL A 235 -14.36 -14.53 34.89
CA VAL A 235 -13.34 -15.24 35.68
C VAL A 235 -12.15 -15.61 34.80
N VAL A 236 -12.39 -16.01 33.55
CA VAL A 236 -11.33 -16.23 32.56
C VAL A 236 -10.54 -14.96 32.30
N CYS A 237 -11.22 -13.82 32.09
CA CYS A 237 -10.56 -12.55 31.81
C CYS A 237 -9.65 -12.10 32.98
N GLU A 238 -10.17 -12.13 34.21
CA GLU A 238 -9.38 -11.81 35.41
C GLU A 238 -8.25 -12.81 35.64
N GLY A 239 -8.51 -14.09 35.40
CA GLY A 239 -7.51 -15.15 35.44
C GLY A 239 -6.35 -14.89 34.48
N LEU A 240 -6.64 -14.50 33.24
CA LEU A 240 -5.61 -14.17 32.23
C LEU A 240 -4.83 -12.90 32.59
N LYS A 241 -5.48 -11.87 33.16
CA LYS A 241 -4.78 -10.70 33.71
C LYS A 241 -3.81 -11.09 34.82
N SER A 242 -4.23 -11.98 35.73
CA SER A 242 -3.37 -12.49 36.81
C SER A 242 -2.19 -13.33 36.28
N LEU A 243 -2.43 -14.15 35.25
CA LEU A 243 -1.42 -14.97 34.61
C LEU A 243 -0.39 -14.10 33.88
N ARG A 244 -0.84 -13.02 33.24
CA ARG A 244 0.05 -12.00 32.65
C ARG A 244 0.91 -11.29 33.70
N ALA A 245 0.35 -11.00 34.88
CA ALA A 245 1.10 -10.39 35.97
C ALA A 245 2.18 -11.34 36.53
N ALA A 246 1.89 -12.64 36.60
CA ALA A 246 2.85 -13.66 37.02
C ALA A 246 3.99 -13.87 36.00
N TYR A 247 3.69 -13.79 34.69
CA TYR A 247 4.65 -14.02 33.62
C TYR A 247 4.68 -12.86 32.57
N PRO A 248 5.31 -11.70 32.89
CA PRO A 248 5.30 -10.53 32.00
C PRO A 248 6.13 -10.68 30.72
N SER A 249 7.16 -11.53 30.75
CA SER A 249 8.09 -11.77 29.64
C SER A 249 7.53 -12.74 28.61
N LYS A 250 6.75 -13.76 29.03
CA LYS A 250 6.27 -14.83 28.13
C LYS A 250 5.16 -14.34 27.18
N PRO A 251 5.15 -14.77 25.91
CA PRO A 251 4.08 -14.48 24.97
C PRO A 251 2.90 -15.42 25.20
N LEU A 252 1.83 -14.93 25.85
CA LEU A 252 0.69 -15.76 26.28
C LEU A 252 -0.51 -15.72 25.33
N HIS A 253 -0.35 -15.12 24.15
CA HIS A 253 -1.47 -14.79 23.28
C HIS A 253 -2.19 -16.02 22.74
N ARG A 254 -1.46 -17.09 22.36
CA ARG A 254 -2.05 -18.31 21.79
C ARG A 254 -2.86 -19.07 22.83
N GLU A 255 -2.28 -19.20 24.02
CA GLU A 255 -2.85 -19.87 25.19
C GLU A 255 -4.09 -19.11 25.67
N SER A 256 -3.99 -17.78 25.78
CA SER A 256 -5.11 -16.92 26.18
C SER A 256 -6.30 -17.07 25.23
N ILE A 257 -6.04 -17.12 23.92
CA ILE A 257 -7.10 -17.31 22.91
C ILE A 257 -7.68 -18.72 22.99
N ALA A 258 -6.87 -19.74 23.27
CA ALA A 258 -7.38 -21.11 23.43
C ALA A 258 -8.36 -21.23 24.62
N VAL A 259 -8.19 -20.43 25.68
CA VAL A 259 -9.13 -20.38 26.80
C VAL A 259 -10.36 -19.51 26.47
N ILE A 260 -10.17 -18.36 25.82
CA ILE A 260 -11.27 -17.44 25.49
C ILE A 260 -12.19 -17.98 24.38
N HIS A 261 -11.63 -18.66 23.39
CA HIS A 261 -12.32 -19.07 22.15
C HIS A 261 -13.62 -19.86 22.39
N PRO A 262 -13.69 -20.87 23.28
CA PRO A 262 -14.92 -21.60 23.56
C PRO A 262 -16.03 -20.72 24.14
N HIS A 263 -15.70 -19.78 25.02
CA HIS A 263 -16.67 -18.85 25.61
C HIS A 263 -17.17 -17.85 24.56
N PHE A 264 -16.24 -17.28 23.79
CA PHE A 264 -16.56 -16.34 22.72
C PHE A 264 -17.41 -16.99 21.63
N SER A 265 -17.09 -18.21 21.22
CA SER A 265 -17.87 -18.97 20.24
C SER A 265 -19.29 -19.26 20.73
N LYS A 266 -19.48 -19.53 22.03
CA LYS A 266 -20.81 -19.73 22.61
C LYS A 266 -21.60 -18.41 22.66
N ALA A 267 -20.96 -17.32 23.10
CA ALA A 267 -21.58 -16.01 23.14
C ALA A 267 -22.05 -15.57 21.74
N ILE A 268 -21.20 -15.74 20.71
CA ILE A 268 -21.55 -15.38 19.33
C ILE A 268 -22.66 -16.26 18.75
N ALA A 269 -22.74 -17.54 19.13
CA ALA A 269 -23.75 -18.44 18.59
C ALA A 269 -25.19 -18.02 18.92
N SER A 270 -25.40 -17.35 20.06
CA SER A 270 -26.68 -16.79 20.48
C SER A 270 -26.73 -15.25 20.35
N TRP A 271 -25.80 -14.66 19.62
CA TRP A 271 -25.66 -13.21 19.55
C TRP A 271 -26.46 -12.61 18.41
N GLU A 272 -27.24 -11.58 18.73
CA GLU A 272 -27.91 -10.71 17.77
C GLU A 272 -27.26 -9.32 17.78
N PRO A 273 -26.37 -9.00 16.81
CA PRO A 273 -25.56 -7.78 16.85
C PRO A 273 -26.33 -6.46 16.78
N LEU A 274 -27.59 -6.48 16.36
CA LEU A 274 -28.43 -5.28 16.24
C LEU A 274 -29.16 -4.93 17.54
N GLU A 275 -29.34 -5.88 18.45
CA GLU A 275 -30.03 -5.65 19.72
C GLU A 275 -29.03 -5.38 20.86
N ASP A 276 -27.94 -6.15 20.91
CA ASP A 276 -26.88 -6.02 21.90
C ASP A 276 -25.52 -5.92 21.20
N ALA A 277 -24.75 -4.89 21.50
CA ALA A 277 -23.40 -4.72 20.97
C ALA A 277 -22.34 -5.56 21.70
N LEU A 278 -22.70 -6.33 22.74
CA LEU A 278 -21.78 -7.07 23.61
C LEU A 278 -20.68 -6.17 24.19
N GLU A 279 -21.09 -5.04 24.76
CA GLU A 279 -20.20 -4.00 25.28
C GLU A 279 -19.20 -4.54 26.30
N GLY A 280 -19.65 -5.42 27.21
CA GLY A 280 -18.80 -6.04 28.22
C GLY A 280 -17.67 -6.89 27.61
N VAL A 281 -17.97 -7.64 26.54
CA VAL A 281 -16.96 -8.46 25.85
C VAL A 281 -15.96 -7.59 25.10
N ALA A 282 -16.44 -6.55 24.42
CA ALA A 282 -15.58 -5.61 23.70
C ALA A 282 -14.66 -4.84 24.67
N ALA A 283 -15.19 -4.38 25.80
CA ALA A 283 -14.41 -3.71 26.85
C ALA A 283 -13.33 -4.65 27.43
N ALA A 284 -13.70 -5.88 27.78
CA ALA A 284 -12.76 -6.88 28.29
C ALA A 284 -11.63 -7.17 27.28
N PHE A 285 -11.95 -7.30 25.99
CA PHE A 285 -10.92 -7.50 24.95
C PHE A 285 -10.02 -6.27 24.76
N SER A 286 -10.54 -5.05 24.95
CA SER A 286 -9.76 -3.82 24.89
C SER A 286 -8.76 -3.74 26.03
N GLU A 287 -9.19 -4.04 27.26
CA GLU A 287 -8.31 -4.11 28.44
C GLU A 287 -7.23 -5.19 28.28
N MET A 288 -7.60 -6.34 27.72
CA MET A 288 -6.70 -7.48 27.53
C MET A 288 -5.90 -7.41 26.22
N ALA A 289 -5.94 -6.30 25.46
CA ALA A 289 -5.31 -6.22 24.14
C ALA A 289 -3.79 -6.52 24.16
N ASN A 290 -3.11 -6.30 25.29
CA ASN A 290 -1.69 -6.62 25.52
C ASN A 290 -1.41 -8.10 25.85
N ILE A 291 -2.45 -8.89 26.08
CA ILE A 291 -2.43 -10.32 26.38
C ILE A 291 -2.82 -11.10 25.11
N ILE A 292 -3.96 -10.75 24.51
CA ILE A 292 -4.55 -11.51 23.39
C ILE A 292 -3.93 -11.18 22.02
N GLN A 293 -3.31 -10.00 21.86
CA GLN A 293 -2.66 -9.62 20.60
C GLN A 293 -1.13 -9.74 20.69
N PRO A 294 -0.45 -10.24 19.64
CA PRO A 294 1.02 -10.33 19.59
C PRO A 294 1.70 -8.96 19.72
N ARG A 295 2.79 -8.88 20.50
CA ARG A 295 3.57 -7.64 20.68
C ARG A 295 4.25 -7.18 19.38
N SER A 296 4.74 -8.11 18.56
CA SER A 296 5.46 -7.82 17.31
C SER A 296 4.70 -6.96 16.29
N ARG A 297 3.37 -6.91 16.36
CA ARG A 297 2.57 -6.06 15.47
C ARG A 297 2.43 -4.61 15.92
N ARG A 298 2.73 -4.30 17.19
CA ARG A 298 2.74 -2.90 17.67
C ARG A 298 3.93 -2.08 17.14
N VAL A 299 4.98 -2.73 16.62
CA VAL A 299 6.27 -2.10 16.26
C VAL A 299 6.68 -2.31 14.80
N ALA A 300 5.90 -3.01 13.97
CA ALA A 300 6.28 -3.29 12.58
C ALA A 300 6.13 -2.05 11.65
N SER A 301 7.04 -1.10 11.79
CA SER A 301 7.41 -0.12 10.77
C SER A 301 7.88 -0.85 9.50
N GLN A 302 7.63 -0.21 8.35
CA GLN A 302 7.80 -0.70 6.97
C GLN A 302 9.26 -1.01 6.56
N ALA A 303 9.97 -1.91 7.25
CA ALA A 303 11.28 -2.37 6.80
C ALA A 303 11.16 -3.69 6.01
N TYR A 304 11.67 -3.71 4.78
CA TYR A 304 11.83 -4.90 3.96
C TYR A 304 12.98 -5.74 4.54
N THR A 305 12.71 -6.92 5.11
CA THR A 305 13.76 -7.89 5.45
C THR A 305 13.87 -8.95 4.36
N HIS A 306 15.09 -9.17 3.87
CA HIS A 306 15.39 -10.08 2.77
C HIS A 306 15.29 -11.55 3.21
N PRO A 307 14.93 -12.48 2.30
CA PRO A 307 14.81 -13.92 2.61
C PRO A 307 16.10 -14.62 3.10
N SER A 308 17.26 -13.98 2.97
CA SER A 308 18.56 -14.55 3.33
C SER A 308 18.90 -14.44 4.83
N GLU A 309 18.18 -13.61 5.60
CA GLU A 309 18.37 -13.54 7.06
C GLU A 309 17.70 -14.72 7.81
N ALA A 310 16.77 -15.41 7.17
CA ALA A 310 15.97 -16.49 7.78
C ALA A 310 16.74 -17.80 8.01
N LEU A 311 18.01 -17.91 7.59
CA LEU A 311 18.80 -19.14 7.70
C LEU A 311 19.86 -19.11 8.82
N VAL A 312 19.98 -18.00 9.56
CA VAL A 312 20.99 -17.85 10.65
C VAL A 312 20.35 -17.70 12.03
N SER A 313 19.02 -17.65 12.15
CA SER A 313 18.34 -17.64 13.46
C SER A 313 18.54 -18.97 14.17
N ARG A 314 19.50 -19.00 15.10
CA ARG A 314 19.67 -20.06 16.10
C ARG A 314 18.37 -20.17 16.89
N ASN A 315 17.80 -21.37 16.92
CA ASN A 315 16.69 -21.75 17.79
C ASN A 315 17.03 -21.43 19.26
N SER A 316 16.63 -20.25 19.72
CA SER A 316 16.37 -20.02 21.14
C SER A 316 14.88 -20.28 21.34
N VAL A 317 14.54 -21.06 22.37
CA VAL A 317 13.15 -21.49 22.66
C VAL A 317 12.24 -20.30 23.02
N ASP A 318 12.82 -19.12 23.26
CA ASP A 318 12.15 -17.90 23.71
C ASP A 318 11.98 -16.80 22.65
N GLU A 319 12.44 -16.97 21.41
CA GLU A 319 12.20 -15.97 20.35
C GLU A 319 10.79 -16.12 19.77
N GLU A 320 9.95 -15.09 19.94
CA GLU A 320 8.62 -15.00 19.32
C GLU A 320 8.71 -15.39 17.84
N ASP A 321 8.00 -16.44 17.42
CA ASP A 321 7.77 -16.75 16.01
C ASP A 321 7.29 -15.47 15.32
N THR A 322 8.18 -14.81 14.57
CA THR A 322 7.78 -13.63 13.80
C THR A 322 6.67 -14.07 12.86
N ILE A 323 5.46 -13.53 13.08
CA ILE A 323 4.28 -13.90 12.29
C ILE A 323 4.61 -13.56 10.83
N LYS A 324 4.75 -14.59 9.99
CA LYS A 324 5.09 -14.42 8.58
C LYS A 324 4.06 -13.49 7.92
N ARG A 325 4.52 -12.54 7.11
CA ARG A 325 3.62 -11.67 6.33
C ARG A 325 2.64 -12.54 5.54
N GLY A 326 1.33 -12.27 5.70
CA GLY A 326 0.26 -13.05 5.07
C GLY A 326 -0.36 -14.16 5.93
N THR A 327 0.14 -14.40 7.14
CA THR A 327 -0.51 -15.31 8.11
C THR A 327 -1.36 -14.53 9.12
N THR A 328 -2.55 -15.04 9.42
CA THR A 328 -3.43 -14.44 10.44
C THR A 328 -2.98 -14.89 11.83
N SER A 329 -2.98 -13.97 12.80
CA SER A 329 -2.79 -14.32 14.20
C SER A 329 -4.01 -15.08 14.73
N SER A 330 -3.84 -15.84 15.81
CA SER A 330 -4.93 -16.60 16.45
C SER A 330 -6.14 -15.71 16.78
N TYR A 331 -5.91 -14.46 17.18
CA TYR A 331 -6.98 -13.50 17.49
C TYR A 331 -7.71 -13.08 16.22
N GLU A 332 -6.97 -12.76 15.16
CA GLU A 332 -7.54 -12.42 13.87
C GLU A 332 -8.33 -13.57 13.26
N SER A 333 -7.83 -14.81 13.36
CA SER A 333 -8.55 -15.99 12.90
C SER A 333 -9.86 -16.19 13.68
N MET A 334 -9.86 -15.95 14.99
CA MET A 334 -11.07 -16.00 15.82
C MET A 334 -12.09 -14.95 15.40
N MET A 335 -11.66 -13.69 15.25
CA MET A 335 -12.53 -12.59 14.81
C MET A 335 -13.06 -12.83 13.39
N LEU A 336 -12.22 -13.37 12.49
CA LEU A 336 -12.63 -13.72 11.13
C LEU A 336 -13.64 -14.86 11.06
N LYS A 337 -13.53 -15.86 11.93
CA LYS A 337 -14.36 -17.06 11.88
C LYS A 337 -15.71 -16.87 12.56
N TYR A 338 -15.77 -16.08 13.64
CA TYR A 338 -16.98 -15.94 14.46
C TYR A 338 -17.60 -14.56 14.37
N TRP A 339 -16.83 -13.51 14.65
CA TRP A 339 -17.36 -12.15 14.72
C TRP A 339 -17.76 -11.62 13.34
N LEU A 340 -16.89 -11.76 12.34
CA LEU A 340 -17.13 -11.22 11.00
C LEU A 340 -18.39 -11.81 10.34
N PRO A 341 -18.65 -13.14 10.33
CA PRO A 341 -19.86 -13.68 9.72
C PRO A 341 -21.15 -13.18 10.39
N ALA A 342 -21.16 -13.10 11.73
CA ALA A 342 -22.32 -12.60 12.47
C ALA A 342 -22.61 -11.12 12.12
N VAL A 343 -21.58 -10.27 12.12
CA VAL A 343 -21.74 -8.85 11.78
C VAL A 343 -22.04 -8.67 10.29
N SER A 344 -21.44 -9.44 9.39
CA SER A 344 -21.79 -9.41 7.96
C SER A 344 -23.27 -9.78 7.73
N SER A 345 -23.82 -10.74 8.48
CA SER A 345 -25.25 -11.06 8.46
C SER A 345 -26.11 -9.94 9.04
N ALA A 346 -25.66 -9.30 10.12
CA ALA A 346 -26.35 -8.14 10.68
C ALA A 346 -26.34 -6.95 9.70
N VAL A 347 -25.22 -6.73 9.00
CA VAL A 347 -25.10 -5.71 7.95
C VAL A 347 -26.08 -5.99 6.81
N THR A 348 -26.35 -7.24 6.42
CA THR A 348 -27.36 -7.51 5.38
C THR A 348 -28.79 -7.26 5.89
N GLN A 349 -29.12 -7.66 7.12
CA GLN A 349 -30.46 -7.55 7.70
C GLN A 349 -30.85 -6.14 8.20
N TRP A 350 -29.86 -5.33 8.58
CA TRP A 350 -30.06 -3.98 9.16
C TRP A 350 -30.94 -3.06 8.30
N ASP A 351 -31.78 -2.20 8.89
CA ASP A 351 -32.47 -1.16 8.13
C ASP A 351 -31.60 0.11 8.03
N VAL A 352 -31.21 0.48 6.81
CA VAL A 352 -30.38 1.66 6.52
C VAL A 352 -31.02 2.94 7.06
N LYS A 353 -32.36 3.01 7.14
CA LYS A 353 -33.07 4.19 7.64
C LYS A 353 -32.93 4.41 9.14
N ASN A 354 -32.55 3.38 9.89
CA ASN A 354 -32.31 3.41 11.33
C ASN A 354 -30.83 3.11 11.60
N PRO A 355 -29.93 4.11 11.51
CA PRO A 355 -28.49 3.88 11.59
C PRO A 355 -27.96 3.53 12.99
N GLN A 356 -28.66 3.96 14.05
CA GLN A 356 -28.18 3.90 15.43
C GLN A 356 -27.66 2.53 15.88
N PRO A 357 -28.36 1.39 15.66
CA PRO A 357 -27.90 0.09 16.15
C PRO A 357 -26.57 -0.35 15.53
N MET A 358 -26.39 -0.11 14.23
CA MET A 358 -25.19 -0.51 13.51
C MET A 358 -24.02 0.47 13.77
N VAL A 359 -24.31 1.77 13.95
CA VAL A 359 -23.29 2.76 14.35
C VAL A 359 -22.76 2.43 15.74
N HIS A 360 -23.65 2.18 16.71
CA HIS A 360 -23.27 1.77 18.07
C HIS A 360 -22.39 0.52 18.07
N LEU A 361 -22.78 -0.51 17.33
CA LEU A 361 -22.00 -1.74 17.18
C LEU A 361 -20.58 -1.47 16.65
N VAL A 362 -20.45 -0.63 15.63
CA VAL A 362 -19.15 -0.28 15.04
C VAL A 362 -18.31 0.52 16.03
N GLU A 363 -18.90 1.48 16.76
CA GLU A 363 -18.20 2.29 17.76
C GLU A 363 -17.62 1.45 18.91
N VAL A 364 -18.44 0.56 19.46
CA VAL A 364 -18.06 -0.34 20.56
C VAL A 364 -16.90 -1.26 20.17
N TRP A 365 -16.93 -1.84 18.96
CA TRP A 365 -15.93 -2.82 18.53
C TRP A 365 -14.70 -2.21 17.84
N LYS A 366 -14.76 -0.98 17.34
CA LYS A 366 -13.65 -0.27 16.68
C LYS A 366 -12.30 -0.36 17.39
N PRO A 367 -12.16 -0.15 18.72
CA PRO A 367 -10.86 -0.18 19.39
C PRO A 367 -10.21 -1.58 19.41
N VAL A 368 -11.00 -2.64 19.23
CA VAL A 368 -10.55 -4.03 19.40
C VAL A 368 -10.44 -4.79 18.08
N LEU A 369 -11.03 -4.26 17.02
CA LEU A 369 -11.06 -4.91 15.71
C LEU A 369 -9.71 -4.88 14.99
N PRO A 370 -9.28 -6.01 14.40
CA PRO A 370 -8.19 -6.00 13.45
C PRO A 370 -8.49 -5.05 12.27
N PRO A 371 -7.49 -4.27 11.80
CA PRO A 371 -7.72 -3.16 10.86
C PRO A 371 -8.32 -3.62 9.52
N PHE A 372 -7.95 -4.79 9.05
CA PHE A 372 -8.47 -5.35 7.79
C PHE A 372 -9.92 -5.84 7.93
N ILE A 373 -10.33 -6.31 9.11
CA ILE A 373 -11.72 -6.71 9.39
C ILE A 373 -12.60 -5.46 9.47
N ALA A 374 -12.15 -4.44 10.22
CA ALA A 374 -12.84 -3.16 10.29
C ALA A 374 -13.04 -2.54 8.89
N LYS A 375 -11.98 -2.54 8.06
CA LYS A 375 -12.07 -2.08 6.66
C LYS A 375 -13.12 -2.87 5.85
N ARG A 376 -13.13 -4.21 5.98
CA ARG A 376 -14.08 -5.07 5.25
C ARG A 376 -15.53 -4.82 5.65
N VAL A 377 -15.81 -4.65 6.95
CA VAL A 377 -17.16 -4.35 7.44
C VAL A 377 -17.61 -2.97 6.96
N LEU A 378 -16.74 -1.95 7.06
CA LEU A 378 -17.03 -0.62 6.52
C LEU A 378 -17.32 -0.66 5.03
N GLU A 379 -16.58 -1.46 4.24
CA GLU A 379 -16.84 -1.64 2.81
C GLU A 379 -18.19 -2.32 2.53
N GLN A 380 -18.62 -3.27 3.35
CA GLN A 380 -19.97 -3.85 3.23
C GLN A 380 -21.06 -2.84 3.57
N ILE A 381 -20.84 -2.01 4.61
CA ILE A 381 -21.76 -0.95 5.00
C ILE A 381 -21.84 0.11 3.89
N THR A 382 -20.71 0.56 3.33
CA THR A 382 -20.70 1.56 2.24
C THR A 382 -21.38 1.02 0.98
N GLN A 383 -21.18 -0.26 0.64
CA GLN A 383 -21.91 -0.89 -0.46
C GLN A 383 -23.42 -0.87 -0.22
N LYS A 384 -23.87 -1.21 0.99
CA LYS A 384 -25.29 -1.17 1.33
C LYS A 384 -25.89 0.24 1.35
N LEU A 385 -25.13 1.22 1.87
CA LEU A 385 -25.51 2.63 1.79
C LEU A 385 -25.65 3.05 0.33
N SER A 386 -24.71 2.66 -0.53
CA SER A 386 -24.74 2.93 -1.97
C SER A 386 -25.97 2.33 -2.64
N THR A 387 -26.31 1.07 -2.39
CA THR A 387 -27.52 0.45 -2.97
C THR A 387 -28.80 1.15 -2.51
N SER A 388 -28.89 1.52 -1.23
CA SER A 388 -30.04 2.26 -0.71
C SER A 388 -30.15 3.68 -1.32
N ILE A 389 -29.02 4.36 -1.55
CA ILE A 389 -28.97 5.62 -2.29
C ILE A 389 -29.44 5.40 -3.73
N GLN A 390 -29.00 4.33 -4.40
CA GLN A 390 -29.38 3.99 -5.77
C GLN A 390 -30.88 3.69 -5.94
N GLU A 391 -31.52 3.10 -4.92
CA GLU A 391 -32.98 2.90 -4.90
C GLU A 391 -33.74 4.19 -4.55
N TRP A 392 -33.13 5.08 -3.77
CA TRP A 392 -33.79 6.32 -3.35
C TRP A 392 -34.09 7.26 -4.52
N ASN A 393 -35.34 7.75 -4.56
CA ASN A 393 -35.80 8.75 -5.51
C ASN A 393 -36.22 10.04 -4.76
N PRO A 394 -35.55 11.18 -5.01
CA PRO A 394 -35.83 12.44 -4.32
C PRO A 394 -37.26 12.95 -4.49
N ARG A 395 -37.95 12.57 -5.58
CA ARG A 395 -39.29 13.06 -5.90
C ARG A 395 -40.42 12.26 -5.22
N LYS A 396 -40.16 11.00 -4.87
CA LYS A 396 -41.18 10.09 -4.33
C LYS A 396 -41.09 9.92 -2.82
N PHE A 397 -39.88 9.97 -2.27
CA PHE A 397 -39.65 9.69 -0.85
C PHE A 397 -39.50 10.98 -0.05
N LYS A 398 -40.37 11.16 0.95
CA LYS A 398 -40.33 12.33 1.86
C LYS A 398 -39.09 12.34 2.76
N ARG A 399 -38.58 11.15 3.15
CA ARG A 399 -37.35 11.04 3.96
C ARG A 399 -36.13 11.12 3.05
N SER A 400 -35.28 12.11 3.30
CA SER A 400 -34.06 12.34 2.52
C SER A 400 -32.86 11.63 3.18
N PRO A 401 -31.88 11.14 2.39
CA PRO A 401 -30.78 10.32 2.89
C PRO A 401 -29.91 10.98 3.95
N HIS A 402 -29.95 12.31 4.06
CA HIS A 402 -29.21 13.05 5.08
C HIS A 402 -29.53 12.56 6.50
N THR A 403 -30.73 12.05 6.73
CA THR A 403 -31.17 11.53 8.05
C THR A 403 -30.39 10.31 8.52
N TRP A 404 -29.81 9.53 7.60
CA TRP A 404 -29.08 8.31 7.94
C TRP A 404 -27.63 8.30 7.44
N VAL A 405 -27.31 8.98 6.34
CA VAL A 405 -25.93 9.10 5.83
C VAL A 405 -25.05 9.92 6.77
N VAL A 406 -25.60 10.93 7.44
CA VAL A 406 -24.82 11.86 8.28
C VAL A 406 -24.15 11.14 9.47
N GLU A 407 -24.84 10.18 10.08
CA GLU A 407 -24.31 9.35 11.17
C GLU A 407 -23.10 8.51 10.74
N TRP A 408 -22.97 8.23 9.44
CA TRP A 408 -21.85 7.46 8.89
C TRP A 408 -20.64 8.31 8.48
N LEU A 409 -20.78 9.65 8.39
CA LEU A 409 -19.69 10.54 7.95
C LEU A 409 -18.37 10.35 8.72
N PRO A 410 -18.34 10.10 10.04
CA PRO A 410 -17.07 9.87 10.76
C PRO A 410 -16.31 8.60 10.36
N PHE A 411 -16.99 7.64 9.73
CA PHE A 411 -16.44 6.31 9.40
C PHE A 411 -16.13 6.13 7.91
N LEU A 412 -16.67 6.99 7.06
CA LEU A 412 -16.50 6.92 5.61
C LEU A 412 -15.12 7.40 5.16
N LYS A 413 -14.65 6.88 4.02
CA LYS A 413 -13.36 7.28 3.45
C LYS A 413 -13.49 8.68 2.84
N PRO A 414 -12.42 9.51 2.81
CA PRO A 414 -12.46 10.82 2.17
C PRO A 414 -12.95 10.80 0.72
N THR A 415 -12.67 9.72 -0.01
CA THR A 415 -13.17 9.48 -1.38
C THR A 415 -14.68 9.37 -1.47
N ASP A 416 -15.34 8.87 -0.42
CA ASP A 416 -16.79 8.68 -0.37
C ASP A 416 -17.52 9.99 -0.06
N LEU A 417 -16.84 10.96 0.57
CA LEU A 417 -17.37 12.27 0.95
C LEU A 417 -17.22 13.34 -0.15
N ASP A 418 -16.35 13.12 -1.15
CA ASP A 418 -16.08 14.13 -2.17
C ASP A 418 -17.30 14.34 -3.10
N PRO A 419 -17.89 15.55 -3.17
CA PRO A 419 -19.01 15.84 -4.06
C PRO A 419 -18.63 15.86 -5.55
N LYS A 420 -17.34 15.84 -5.90
CA LYS A 420 -16.83 15.78 -7.29
C LYS A 420 -16.34 14.38 -7.68
N GLY A 421 -16.18 13.48 -6.71
CA GLY A 421 -15.69 12.13 -6.94
C GLY A 421 -16.77 11.17 -7.45
N SER A 422 -16.54 9.88 -7.22
CA SER A 422 -17.48 8.77 -7.52
C SER A 422 -18.11 8.16 -6.26
N GLY A 423 -17.99 8.86 -5.12
CA GLY A 423 -18.46 8.41 -3.82
C GLY A 423 -19.96 8.52 -3.58
N LEU A 424 -20.38 8.20 -2.36
CA LEU A 424 -21.78 8.28 -1.92
C LEU A 424 -22.36 9.70 -2.10
N VAL A 425 -21.59 10.72 -1.70
CA VAL A 425 -22.01 12.13 -1.77
C VAL A 425 -22.20 12.59 -3.22
N ALA A 426 -21.31 12.17 -4.13
CA ALA A 426 -21.41 12.48 -5.55
C ALA A 426 -22.65 11.84 -6.21
N GLU A 427 -22.95 10.58 -5.86
CA GLU A 427 -24.15 9.89 -6.35
C GLU A 427 -25.44 10.60 -5.87
N ILE A 428 -25.47 11.05 -4.62
CA ILE A 428 -26.59 11.86 -4.10
C ILE A 428 -26.69 13.19 -4.84
N LYS A 429 -25.57 13.90 -5.07
CA LYS A 429 -25.53 15.15 -5.84
C LYS A 429 -26.09 14.95 -7.25
N ARG A 430 -25.72 13.86 -7.94
CA ARG A 430 -26.23 13.49 -9.27
C ARG A 430 -27.74 13.27 -9.25
N LYS A 431 -28.26 12.56 -8.25
CA LYS A 431 -29.70 12.32 -8.10
C LYS A 431 -30.49 13.58 -7.79
N ILE A 432 -29.95 14.46 -6.92
CA ILE A 432 -30.57 15.76 -6.63
C ILE A 432 -30.59 16.62 -7.90
N ARG A 433 -29.49 16.66 -8.68
CA ARG A 433 -29.44 17.33 -9.99
C ARG A 433 -30.56 16.85 -10.92
N HIS A 434 -30.68 15.54 -11.12
CA HIS A 434 -31.74 14.99 -11.99
C HIS A 434 -33.15 15.24 -11.45
N ALA A 435 -33.33 15.24 -10.13
CA ALA A 435 -34.61 15.61 -9.54
C ALA A 435 -34.93 17.09 -9.77
N LEU A 436 -33.97 18.00 -9.65
CA LEU A 436 -34.18 19.43 -9.92
C LEU A 436 -34.50 19.72 -11.39
N GLN A 437 -33.99 18.91 -12.31
CA GLN A 437 -34.34 19.01 -13.74
C GLN A 437 -35.79 18.59 -14.04
N SER A 438 -36.42 17.82 -13.15
CA SER A 438 -37.74 17.22 -13.37
C SER A 438 -38.73 17.47 -12.23
N ILE A 439 -38.39 18.37 -11.30
CA ILE A 439 -39.24 18.75 -10.20
C ILE A 439 -40.39 19.61 -10.71
N ASP A 440 -41.55 19.39 -10.12
CA ASP A 440 -42.71 20.25 -10.23
C ASP A 440 -42.52 21.44 -9.30
N LEU A 441 -42.33 22.62 -9.88
CA LEU A 441 -41.96 23.84 -9.15
C LEU A 441 -43.05 24.28 -8.16
N SER A 442 -44.30 23.91 -8.43
CA SER A 442 -45.45 24.19 -7.54
C SER A 442 -45.37 23.47 -6.18
N LYS A 443 -44.60 22.37 -6.10
CA LYS A 443 -44.46 21.57 -4.86
C LYS A 443 -43.38 22.08 -3.92
N GLY A 444 -42.62 23.10 -4.34
CA GLY A 444 -41.55 23.69 -3.55
C GLY A 444 -40.28 22.83 -3.45
N PRO A 445 -39.37 23.16 -2.51
CA PRO A 445 -38.05 22.57 -2.42
C PRO A 445 -38.06 21.12 -1.92
N LEU A 446 -37.01 20.38 -2.31
CA LEU A 446 -36.82 19.00 -1.86
C LEU A 446 -36.52 18.94 -0.35
N PRO A 447 -36.98 17.90 0.37
CA PRO A 447 -36.63 17.72 1.78
C PRO A 447 -35.13 17.54 2.00
N GLY A 448 -34.57 18.24 2.99
CA GLY A 448 -33.17 18.07 3.40
C GLY A 448 -32.14 18.91 2.65
N MET A 449 -32.57 19.88 1.83
CA MET A 449 -31.67 20.70 1.00
C MET A 449 -30.66 21.51 1.82
N ASP A 450 -31.05 22.03 2.98
CA ASP A 450 -30.16 22.79 3.87
C ASP A 450 -29.03 21.93 4.43
N GLN A 451 -29.31 20.67 4.77
CA GLN A 451 -28.31 19.72 5.24
C GLN A 451 -27.34 19.37 4.10
N TRP A 452 -27.85 19.18 2.89
CA TRP A 452 -27.01 18.94 1.71
C TRP A 452 -26.14 20.15 1.33
N ARG A 453 -26.62 21.37 1.55
CA ARG A 453 -25.81 22.59 1.40
C ARG A 453 -24.58 22.58 2.33
N ARG A 454 -24.71 22.02 3.54
CA ARG A 454 -23.58 21.86 4.47
C ARG A 454 -22.60 20.78 4.02
N VAL A 455 -23.10 19.66 3.48
CA VAL A 455 -22.28 18.52 3.05
C VAL A 455 -21.54 18.81 1.74
N PHE A 456 -22.19 19.41 0.74
CA PHE A 456 -21.55 19.71 -0.56
C PHE A 456 -20.66 20.96 -0.51
N GLY A 457 -20.91 21.86 0.44
CA GLY A 457 -20.32 23.19 0.49
C GLY A 457 -21.16 24.21 -0.28
N LYS A 458 -21.11 25.48 0.18
CA LYS A 458 -21.94 26.58 -0.35
C LYS A 458 -21.75 26.79 -1.85
N SER A 459 -20.50 26.89 -2.33
CA SER A 459 -20.20 27.17 -3.73
C SER A 459 -20.73 26.10 -4.70
N GLU A 460 -20.53 24.82 -4.39
CA GLU A 460 -20.97 23.71 -5.23
C GLU A 460 -22.50 23.56 -5.24
N PHE A 461 -23.15 23.82 -4.10
CA PHE A 461 -24.59 23.81 -3.98
C PHE A 461 -25.23 24.97 -4.75
N ASP A 462 -24.69 26.19 -4.58
CA ASP A 462 -25.18 27.38 -5.27
C ASP A 462 -25.00 27.24 -6.79
N HIS A 463 -23.85 26.73 -7.26
CA HIS A 463 -23.65 26.41 -8.69
C HIS A 463 -24.67 25.39 -9.21
N LEU A 464 -24.99 24.36 -8.42
CA LEU A 464 -25.97 23.35 -8.80
C LEU A 464 -27.38 23.95 -8.98
N LEU A 465 -27.79 24.86 -8.10
CA LEU A 465 -29.06 25.57 -8.23
C LEU A 465 -29.04 26.55 -9.42
N THR A 466 -28.00 27.36 -9.58
CA THR A 466 -27.90 28.34 -10.67
C THR A 466 -27.85 27.68 -12.04
N SER A 467 -27.22 26.51 -12.17
CA SER A 467 -27.11 25.82 -13.47
C SER A 467 -28.35 24.98 -13.84
N HIS A 468 -29.04 24.36 -12.88
CA HIS A 468 -30.13 23.41 -13.19
C HIS A 468 -31.53 23.88 -12.78
N LEU A 469 -31.65 24.73 -11.75
CA LEU A 469 -32.94 25.20 -11.24
C LEU A 469 -33.31 26.58 -11.80
N VAL A 470 -32.39 27.55 -11.78
CA VAL A 470 -32.68 28.95 -12.19
C VAL A 470 -33.18 29.06 -13.64
N PRO A 471 -32.58 28.37 -14.64
CA PRO A 471 -33.11 28.41 -16.01
C PRO A 471 -34.54 27.85 -16.09
N ARG A 472 -34.89 26.85 -15.27
CA ARG A 472 -36.24 26.28 -15.23
C ARG A 472 -37.23 27.20 -14.54
N LEU A 473 -36.83 27.91 -13.49
CA LEU A 473 -37.65 28.95 -12.87
C LEU A 473 -37.93 30.07 -13.88
N ALA A 474 -36.94 30.44 -14.70
CA ALA A 474 -37.10 31.44 -15.75
C ALA A 474 -38.10 31.01 -16.83
N THR A 475 -37.99 29.79 -17.34
CA THR A 475 -38.95 29.26 -18.32
C THR A 475 -40.35 29.11 -17.71
N TYR A 476 -40.44 28.65 -16.47
CA TYR A 476 -41.73 28.47 -15.79
C TYR A 476 -42.46 29.81 -15.57
N LEU A 477 -41.75 30.86 -15.16
CA LEU A 477 -42.32 32.21 -15.10
C LEU A 477 -42.67 32.75 -16.49
N ARG A 478 -41.83 32.52 -17.50
CA ARG A 478 -42.14 32.98 -18.85
C ARG A 478 -43.45 32.40 -19.39
N ASP A 479 -43.65 31.09 -19.19
CA ASP A 479 -44.72 30.34 -19.83
C ASP A 479 -46.03 30.36 -19.02
N ASN A 480 -45.95 30.41 -17.68
CA ASN A 480 -47.15 30.29 -16.82
C ASN A 480 -47.52 31.57 -16.07
N PHE A 481 -46.66 32.59 -16.04
CA PHE A 481 -46.96 33.83 -15.32
C PHE A 481 -47.31 34.95 -16.28
N ASP A 482 -48.59 35.33 -16.30
CA ASP A 482 -49.08 36.51 -17.00
C ASP A 482 -49.60 37.52 -15.99
N ILE A 483 -49.40 38.80 -16.30
CA ILE A 483 -49.80 39.90 -15.43
C ILE A 483 -51.15 40.39 -15.94
N ASN A 484 -52.16 40.39 -15.07
CA ASN A 484 -53.51 40.81 -15.41
C ASN A 484 -54.05 41.69 -14.28
N PRO A 485 -54.25 43.00 -14.51
CA PRO A 485 -54.74 43.93 -13.49
C PRO A 485 -56.11 43.56 -12.90
N ALA A 486 -56.97 42.84 -13.64
CA ALA A 486 -58.33 42.49 -13.20
C ALA A 486 -58.39 41.19 -12.36
N GLU A 487 -57.57 40.19 -12.70
CA GLU A 487 -57.53 38.90 -12.01
C GLU A 487 -56.10 38.34 -12.07
N GLN A 488 -55.32 38.57 -11.02
CA GLN A 488 -53.91 38.18 -10.95
C GLN A 488 -53.75 36.78 -10.35
N ASP A 489 -53.15 35.85 -11.11
CA ASP A 489 -52.65 34.59 -10.56
C ASP A 489 -51.25 34.77 -9.97
N LEU A 490 -51.12 34.46 -8.67
CA LEU A 490 -49.85 34.53 -7.94
C LEU A 490 -49.18 33.16 -7.80
N ALA A 491 -49.87 32.05 -8.13
CA ALA A 491 -49.34 30.71 -7.94
C ALA A 491 -47.98 30.47 -8.63
N PRO A 492 -47.73 30.96 -9.87
CA PRO A 492 -46.43 30.81 -10.51
C PRO A 492 -45.30 31.56 -9.77
N LEU A 493 -45.62 32.72 -9.19
CA LEU A 493 -44.66 33.55 -8.46
C LEU A 493 -44.40 33.01 -7.05
N GLU A 494 -45.44 32.54 -6.36
CA GLU A 494 -45.34 31.83 -5.08
C GLU A 494 -44.49 30.56 -5.21
N ALA A 495 -44.62 29.83 -6.32
CA ALA A 495 -43.78 28.67 -6.62
C ALA A 495 -42.29 29.03 -6.73
N VAL A 496 -41.94 30.22 -7.23
CA VAL A 496 -40.56 30.72 -7.22
C VAL A 496 -40.14 31.16 -5.82
N PHE A 497 -41.03 31.84 -5.09
CA PHE A 497 -40.77 32.28 -3.73
C PHE A 497 -40.64 31.15 -2.71
N ALA A 498 -41.19 29.97 -3.00
CA ALA A 498 -40.95 28.76 -2.21
C ALA A 498 -39.46 28.35 -2.15
N TRP A 499 -38.62 28.86 -3.05
CA TRP A 499 -37.17 28.63 -3.08
C TRP A 499 -36.34 29.73 -2.40
N ARG A 500 -36.99 30.75 -1.82
CA ARG A 500 -36.32 31.76 -0.99
C ARG A 500 -35.55 31.09 0.16
N GLY A 501 -34.35 31.58 0.45
CA GLY A 501 -33.44 31.00 1.45
C GLY A 501 -32.51 29.91 0.94
N LEU A 502 -32.90 29.17 -0.11
CA LEU A 502 -32.03 28.23 -0.84
C LEU A 502 -31.34 28.91 -2.02
N VAL A 503 -32.08 29.70 -2.80
CA VAL A 503 -31.55 30.58 -3.86
C VAL A 503 -31.33 31.97 -3.27
N SER A 504 -30.24 32.65 -3.65
CA SER A 504 -29.96 34.01 -3.17
C SER A 504 -30.99 35.00 -3.70
N ASN A 505 -31.30 36.02 -2.87
CA ASN A 505 -32.24 37.08 -3.25
C ASN A 505 -31.77 37.83 -4.50
N GLU A 506 -30.46 37.98 -4.70
CA GLU A 506 -29.86 38.59 -5.90
C GLU A 506 -30.26 37.86 -7.18
N VAL A 507 -30.16 36.53 -7.19
CA VAL A 507 -30.53 35.69 -8.35
C VAL A 507 -32.03 35.74 -8.61
N ILE A 508 -32.86 35.78 -7.55
CA ILE A 508 -34.31 35.97 -7.70
C ILE A 508 -34.61 37.36 -8.27
N GLY A 509 -33.90 38.41 -7.84
CA GLY A 509 -34.05 39.76 -8.38
C GLY A 509 -33.69 39.86 -9.87
N GLU A 510 -32.58 39.23 -10.27
CA GLU A 510 -32.20 39.12 -11.69
C GLU A 510 -33.22 38.35 -12.53
N LEU A 511 -33.76 37.25 -11.98
CA LEU A 511 -34.82 36.47 -12.61
C LEU A 511 -36.07 37.32 -12.87
N LEU A 512 -36.50 38.09 -11.86
CA LEU A 512 -37.65 38.98 -11.95
C LEU A 512 -37.39 40.11 -12.96
N LYS A 513 -36.20 40.71 -12.94
CA LYS A 513 -35.80 41.70 -13.96
C LYS A 513 -35.93 41.13 -15.37
N ALA A 514 -35.56 39.87 -15.58
CA ALA A 514 -35.56 39.25 -16.90
C ALA A 514 -36.93 38.75 -17.38
N GLN A 515 -37.80 38.26 -16.48
CA GLN A 515 -39.06 37.60 -16.89
C GLN A 515 -40.33 38.29 -16.38
N PHE A 516 -40.30 39.00 -15.24
CA PHE A 516 -41.45 39.69 -14.66
C PHE A 516 -41.56 41.14 -15.15
N PHE A 517 -40.49 41.93 -14.99
CA PHE A 517 -40.54 43.37 -15.26
C PHE A 517 -40.83 43.76 -16.72
N PRO A 518 -40.39 43.02 -17.75
CA PRO A 518 -40.75 43.35 -19.13
C PRO A 518 -42.26 43.26 -19.38
N LYS A 519 -42.91 42.18 -18.92
CA LYS A 519 -44.37 42.02 -18.98
C LYS A 519 -45.07 43.10 -18.15
N PHE A 520 -44.52 43.42 -16.98
CA PHE A 520 -45.08 44.40 -16.06
C PHE A 520 -45.08 45.83 -16.64
N LEU A 521 -43.94 46.25 -17.21
CA LEU A 521 -43.80 47.56 -17.84
C LEU A 521 -44.66 47.69 -19.10
N GLU A 522 -44.83 46.60 -19.87
CA GLU A 522 -45.72 46.58 -21.03
C GLU A 522 -47.17 46.84 -20.64
N ILE A 523 -47.66 46.22 -19.56
CA ILE A 523 -49.02 46.44 -19.08
C ILE A 523 -49.20 47.83 -18.50
N ILE A 524 -48.21 48.37 -17.80
CA ILE A 524 -48.24 49.76 -17.34
C ILE A 524 -48.34 50.70 -18.55
N HIS A 525 -47.53 50.48 -19.59
CA HIS A 525 -47.60 51.27 -20.82
C HIS A 525 -48.97 51.16 -21.51
N GLN A 526 -49.53 49.96 -21.62
CA GLN A 526 -50.87 49.73 -22.17
C GLN A 526 -51.96 50.43 -21.33
N TRP A 527 -51.87 50.34 -20.01
CA TRP A 527 -52.84 50.96 -19.09
C TRP A 527 -52.76 52.49 -19.19
N LEU A 528 -51.54 53.07 -19.26
CA LEU A 528 -51.31 54.51 -19.43
C LEU A 528 -51.71 55.05 -20.82
N THR A 529 -51.73 54.20 -21.84
CA THR A 529 -52.12 54.54 -23.22
C THR A 529 -53.63 54.36 -23.45
N SER A 530 -54.38 53.85 -22.47
CA SER A 530 -55.84 53.74 -22.57
C SER A 530 -56.52 55.12 -22.39
N PRO A 531 -57.66 55.39 -23.05
CA PRO A 531 -58.30 56.71 -22.96
C PRO A 531 -58.98 56.99 -21.60
N GLU A 532 -59.27 55.96 -20.80
CA GLU A 532 -59.99 56.03 -19.53
C GLU A 532 -59.11 55.70 -18.30
N VAL A 533 -57.83 56.10 -18.30
CA VAL A 533 -56.91 55.77 -17.18
C VAL A 533 -57.29 56.50 -15.90
N VAL A 534 -57.44 55.75 -14.81
CA VAL A 534 -57.46 56.29 -13.44
C VAL A 534 -56.06 56.12 -12.83
N PHE A 535 -55.32 57.22 -12.71
CA PHE A 535 -53.93 57.18 -12.20
C PHE A 535 -53.82 56.69 -10.75
N GLU A 536 -54.83 56.93 -9.92
CA GLU A 536 -54.86 56.45 -8.52
C GLU A 536 -54.92 54.91 -8.45
N GLU A 537 -55.64 54.26 -9.37
CA GLU A 537 -55.73 52.81 -9.45
C GLU A 537 -54.40 52.20 -9.86
N VAL A 538 -53.72 52.81 -10.85
CA VAL A 538 -52.36 52.42 -11.27
C VAL A 538 -51.38 52.54 -10.10
N GLN A 539 -51.42 53.64 -9.36
CA GLN A 539 -50.54 53.85 -8.19
C GLN A 539 -50.82 52.85 -7.06
N THR A 540 -52.08 52.58 -6.76
CA THR A 540 -52.48 51.59 -5.72
C THR A 540 -52.02 50.19 -6.10
N TRP A 541 -52.16 49.81 -7.37
CA TRP A 541 -51.72 48.52 -7.88
C TRP A 541 -50.19 48.35 -7.85
N LEU A 542 -49.43 49.40 -8.19
CA LEU A 542 -47.97 49.39 -8.05
C LEU A 542 -47.51 49.26 -6.60
N ALA A 543 -48.17 49.99 -5.69
CA ALA A 543 -47.88 49.92 -4.27
C ALA A 543 -48.15 48.51 -3.71
N TRP A 544 -49.22 47.86 -4.16
CA TRP A 544 -49.52 46.46 -3.81
C TRP A 544 -48.41 45.50 -4.28
N TRP A 545 -48.00 45.57 -5.55
CA TRP A 545 -46.93 44.72 -6.06
C TRP A 545 -45.60 44.92 -5.32
N ARG A 546 -45.24 46.17 -5.03
CA ARG A 546 -43.99 46.52 -4.36
C ARG A 546 -43.98 46.08 -2.89
N ASN A 547 -45.02 46.44 -2.15
CA ASN A 547 -45.02 46.34 -0.70
C ASN A 547 -45.55 44.99 -0.20
N GLU A 548 -46.61 44.45 -0.83
CA GLU A 548 -47.28 43.23 -0.36
C GLU A 548 -46.68 41.96 -0.98
N ILE A 549 -46.37 41.97 -2.29
CA ILE A 549 -45.93 40.77 -3.02
C ILE A 549 -44.41 40.62 -3.05
N LEU A 550 -43.70 41.64 -3.56
CA LEU A 550 -42.24 41.56 -3.72
C LEU A 550 -41.51 41.81 -2.39
N GLN A 551 -42.12 42.59 -1.50
CA GLN A 551 -41.60 43.02 -0.20
C GLN A 551 -40.28 43.81 -0.31
N ASP A 552 -39.93 44.55 0.74
CA ASP A 552 -38.77 45.44 0.74
C ASP A 552 -37.44 44.71 0.48
N GLU A 553 -37.29 43.44 0.91
CA GLU A 553 -36.05 42.69 0.74
C GLU A 553 -35.67 42.45 -0.72
N ILE A 554 -36.65 42.22 -1.61
CA ILE A 554 -36.41 42.07 -3.05
C ILE A 554 -36.53 43.42 -3.75
N SER A 555 -37.47 44.27 -3.33
CA SER A 555 -37.66 45.59 -3.95
C SER A 555 -36.44 46.50 -3.80
N ASN A 556 -35.67 46.37 -2.73
CA ASN A 556 -34.47 47.18 -2.48
C ASN A 556 -33.23 46.66 -3.22
N LEU A 557 -33.28 45.49 -3.86
CA LEU A 557 -32.16 45.00 -4.67
C LEU A 557 -31.91 45.94 -5.83
N PRO A 558 -30.64 46.25 -6.17
CA PRO A 558 -30.32 47.25 -7.19
C PRO A 558 -30.87 46.90 -8.58
N SER A 559 -30.93 45.61 -8.92
CA SER A 559 -31.51 45.13 -10.18
C SER A 559 -33.00 45.40 -10.31
N VAL A 560 -33.73 45.27 -9.20
CA VAL A 560 -35.19 45.44 -9.08
C VAL A 560 -35.55 46.91 -8.86
N ALA A 561 -34.76 47.65 -8.09
CA ALA A 561 -34.93 49.08 -7.88
C ALA A 561 -34.78 49.87 -9.19
N SER A 562 -33.86 49.46 -10.08
CA SER A 562 -33.73 50.04 -11.42
C SER A 562 -35.03 49.89 -12.23
N SER A 563 -35.61 48.69 -12.27
CA SER A 563 -36.84 48.44 -13.02
C SER A 563 -38.07 49.11 -12.39
N TRP A 564 -38.09 49.29 -11.07
CA TRP A 564 -39.08 50.15 -10.43
C TRP A 564 -38.94 51.62 -10.82
N ASN A 565 -37.71 52.15 -10.86
CA ASN A 565 -37.47 53.54 -11.30
C ASN A 565 -37.89 53.74 -12.76
N GLU A 566 -37.67 52.75 -13.63
CA GLU A 566 -38.18 52.76 -15.00
C GLU A 566 -39.71 52.84 -15.03
N ALA A 567 -40.41 52.03 -14.22
CA ALA A 567 -41.87 52.08 -14.09
C ALA A 567 -42.36 53.47 -13.62
N TYR A 568 -41.76 54.03 -12.57
CA TYR A 568 -42.12 55.37 -12.08
C TYR A 568 -41.80 56.47 -13.10
N SER A 569 -40.71 56.33 -13.87
CA SER A 569 -40.36 57.28 -14.93
C SER A 569 -41.37 57.26 -16.08
N LEU A 570 -41.89 56.07 -16.46
CA LEU A 570 -42.95 55.96 -17.47
C LEU A 570 -44.25 56.64 -17.01
N ILE A 571 -44.58 56.55 -15.73
CA ILE A 571 -45.75 57.24 -15.17
C ILE A 571 -45.52 58.75 -15.12
N GLY A 572 -44.33 59.19 -14.68
CA GLY A 572 -43.96 60.62 -14.66
C GLY A 572 -44.05 61.24 -16.06
N THR A 573 -43.45 60.59 -17.06
CA THR A 573 -43.52 61.04 -18.46
C THR A 573 -44.95 61.01 -19.01
N ALA A 574 -45.78 60.04 -18.64
CA ALA A 574 -47.19 60.03 -19.03
C ALA A 574 -48.00 61.18 -18.40
N LEU A 575 -47.70 61.54 -17.15
CA LEU A 575 -48.32 62.69 -16.46
C LEU A 575 -47.89 64.01 -17.10
N ASP A 576 -46.61 64.13 -17.49
CA ASP A 576 -46.07 65.33 -18.15
C ASP A 576 -46.65 65.53 -19.56
N LEU A 577 -46.95 64.44 -20.28
CA LEU A 577 -47.50 64.48 -21.64
C LEU A 577 -49.03 64.71 -21.69
N GLY A 578 -49.77 64.46 -20.61
CA GLY A 578 -51.22 64.62 -20.57
C GLY A 578 -51.93 63.84 -21.68
N ASP A 579 -52.78 64.48 -22.47
CA ASP A 579 -53.51 63.83 -23.58
C ASP A 579 -52.59 63.36 -24.73
N ALA A 580 -51.37 63.90 -24.84
CA ALA A 580 -50.39 63.49 -25.86
C ALA A 580 -49.76 62.11 -25.56
N ARG A 581 -50.05 61.52 -24.39
CA ARG A 581 -49.60 60.17 -24.02
C ARG A 581 -50.09 59.08 -24.97
N LEU A 582 -51.25 59.29 -25.61
CA LEU A 582 -51.87 58.33 -26.52
C LEU A 582 -51.03 58.05 -27.79
N THR A 583 -50.12 58.97 -28.15
CA THR A 583 -49.33 58.88 -29.39
C THR A 583 -47.82 59.00 -29.17
N HIS A 584 -47.35 59.59 -28.06
CA HIS A 584 -45.94 59.92 -27.84
C HIS A 584 -45.27 59.20 -26.66
N LEU A 585 -45.98 58.33 -25.93
CA LEU A 585 -45.38 57.60 -24.81
C LEU A 585 -44.39 56.52 -25.34
N PRO A 586 -43.10 56.59 -24.98
CA PRO A 586 -42.11 55.63 -25.48
C PRO A 586 -42.41 54.22 -24.99
N ALA A 587 -42.38 53.25 -25.90
CA ALA A 587 -42.54 51.84 -25.52
C ALA A 587 -41.37 51.40 -24.62
N PRO A 588 -41.63 50.60 -23.58
CA PRO A 588 -40.58 50.10 -22.70
C PRO A 588 -39.54 49.32 -23.51
N HIS A 589 -38.25 49.52 -23.23
CA HIS A 589 -37.16 48.77 -23.86
C HIS A 589 -37.20 47.31 -23.40
N VAL A 590 -37.91 46.47 -24.14
CA VAL A 590 -37.87 45.01 -23.98
C VAL A 590 -36.62 44.52 -24.70
N GLU A 591 -35.51 44.36 -23.98
CA GLU A 591 -34.38 43.55 -24.47
C GLU A 591 -34.84 42.10 -24.59
N SER A 592 -35.50 41.79 -25.71
CA SER A 592 -35.90 40.44 -26.06
C SER A 592 -34.64 39.62 -26.25
N THR A 593 -34.33 38.75 -25.29
CA THR A 593 -33.22 37.79 -25.36
C THR A 593 -33.58 36.67 -26.34
N ARG A 594 -33.73 37.01 -27.63
CA ARG A 594 -33.61 36.08 -28.74
C ARG A 594 -32.16 36.07 -29.17
N VAL A 595 -31.43 35.05 -28.74
CA VAL A 595 -30.12 34.74 -29.31
C VAL A 595 -30.35 34.34 -30.77
N SER A 596 -29.95 35.21 -31.70
CA SER A 596 -29.55 34.82 -33.05
C SER A 596 -28.21 35.50 -33.35
N PRO A 597 -27.25 34.77 -33.93
CA PRO A 597 -25.89 35.23 -34.05
C PRO A 597 -25.76 35.99 -35.36
N GLU A 598 -25.48 37.29 -35.34
CA GLU A 598 -24.66 37.89 -36.38
C GLU A 598 -23.83 39.06 -35.83
N PRO A 599 -22.59 39.23 -36.33
CA PRO A 599 -21.57 40.01 -35.68
C PRO A 599 -21.66 41.46 -36.10
N SER A 600 -21.57 42.39 -35.15
CA SER A 600 -21.27 43.77 -35.49
C SER A 600 -20.37 44.38 -34.43
N GLN A 601 -19.15 44.59 -34.89
CA GLN A 601 -18.09 45.46 -34.40
C GLN A 601 -18.65 46.74 -33.77
N PHE A 602 -18.07 47.20 -32.66
CA PHE A 602 -17.53 48.55 -32.59
C PHE A 602 -16.58 48.78 -31.39
N SER A 603 -15.49 49.48 -31.73
CA SER A 603 -14.68 50.42 -30.94
C SER A 603 -13.91 49.96 -29.69
N LYS A 604 -12.59 49.94 -29.90
CA LYS A 604 -11.53 50.15 -28.90
C LYS A 604 -11.80 51.36 -28.00
N SER A 605 -11.61 51.21 -26.70
CA SER A 605 -10.90 52.19 -25.89
C SER A 605 -10.21 51.51 -24.70
N VAL A 606 -9.08 52.10 -24.32
CA VAL A 606 -7.97 51.51 -23.56
C VAL A 606 -8.18 51.67 -22.06
N ASN A 607 -7.96 50.61 -21.28
CA ASN A 607 -7.12 50.63 -20.06
C ASN A 607 -6.83 49.21 -19.52
N LYS A 608 -5.59 48.78 -19.76
CA LYS A 608 -4.65 48.05 -18.88
C LYS A 608 -5.23 47.16 -17.75
N GLU A 609 -5.18 45.83 -17.93
CA GLU A 609 -4.36 44.88 -17.15
C GLU A 609 -4.41 43.46 -17.78
N LEU A 610 -3.35 42.67 -17.61
CA LEU A 610 -3.11 41.39 -18.31
C LEU A 610 -4.14 40.29 -17.97
N PRO A 611 -4.81 39.63 -18.95
CA PRO A 611 -5.60 38.43 -18.68
C PRO A 611 -4.73 37.16 -18.75
N ARG A 612 -4.82 36.33 -17.70
CA ARG A 612 -4.54 34.89 -17.78
C ARG A 612 -5.43 34.24 -18.85
N PRO A 613 -4.96 33.21 -19.57
CA PRO A 613 -5.79 32.56 -20.57
C PRO A 613 -6.98 31.85 -19.91
N ALA A 614 -8.19 32.19 -20.37
CA ALA A 614 -9.40 31.42 -20.11
C ALA A 614 -9.31 30.05 -20.80
N PRO A 615 -9.91 28.98 -20.24
CA PRO A 615 -9.87 27.66 -20.84
C PRO A 615 -10.59 27.68 -22.19
N GLN A 616 -9.86 27.34 -23.25
CA GLN A 616 -10.46 27.02 -24.54
C GLN A 616 -11.34 25.78 -24.32
N VAL A 617 -12.57 25.83 -24.83
CA VAL A 617 -13.38 24.61 -24.99
C VAL A 617 -12.64 23.77 -26.01
N GLU A 618 -11.98 22.71 -25.56
CA GLU A 618 -11.34 21.74 -26.45
C GLU A 618 -12.45 21.09 -27.28
N GLU A 619 -12.48 21.39 -28.58
CA GLU A 619 -13.30 20.66 -29.54
C GLU A 619 -12.93 19.18 -29.41
N THR A 620 -13.89 18.33 -29.04
CA THR A 620 -13.68 16.88 -28.90
C THR A 620 -13.15 16.35 -30.22
N THR A 621 -11.86 16.03 -30.27
CA THR A 621 -11.23 15.54 -31.49
C THR A 621 -11.62 14.08 -31.71
N PHE A 622 -11.57 13.60 -32.96
CA PHE A 622 -11.85 12.19 -33.25
C PHE A 622 -10.94 11.23 -32.47
N LYS A 623 -9.74 11.69 -32.12
CA LYS A 623 -8.83 10.96 -31.22
C LYS A 623 -9.42 10.75 -29.83
N ASP A 624 -10.13 11.73 -29.29
CA ASP A 624 -10.75 11.65 -27.96
C ASP A 624 -11.91 10.65 -27.97
N MET A 625 -12.71 10.59 -29.06
CA MET A 625 -13.74 9.56 -29.24
C MET A 625 -13.14 8.14 -29.32
N VAL A 626 -11.99 7.98 -29.99
CA VAL A 626 -11.28 6.68 -30.05
C VAL A 626 -10.72 6.29 -28.68
N GLU A 627 -10.24 7.26 -27.89
CA GLU A 627 -9.77 7.03 -26.52
C GLU A 627 -10.91 6.66 -25.57
N GLU A 628 -12.06 7.32 -25.69
CA GLU A 628 -13.28 7.00 -24.93
C GLU A 628 -13.77 5.58 -25.26
N PHE A 629 -13.85 5.21 -26.54
CA PHE A 629 -14.19 3.84 -26.95
C PHE A 629 -13.20 2.80 -26.40
N CYS A 630 -11.90 3.09 -26.45
CA CYS A 630 -10.90 2.19 -25.85
C CYS A 630 -11.11 2.04 -24.34
N ALA A 631 -11.48 3.11 -23.64
CA ALA A 631 -11.75 3.08 -22.21
C ALA A 631 -13.00 2.25 -21.87
N GLU A 632 -14.07 2.36 -22.66
CA GLU A 632 -15.30 1.57 -22.50
C GLU A 632 -15.04 0.06 -22.69
N GLU A 633 -14.26 -0.30 -23.71
CA GLU A 633 -13.93 -1.69 -24.05
C GLU A 633 -12.70 -2.25 -23.30
N ASN A 634 -12.19 -1.54 -22.27
CA ASN A 634 -10.99 -1.91 -21.49
C ASN A 634 -9.72 -2.14 -22.35
N LEU A 635 -9.60 -1.42 -23.46
CA LEU A 635 -8.44 -1.39 -24.34
C LEU A 635 -7.53 -0.20 -24.01
N LEU A 636 -6.23 -0.36 -24.27
CA LEU A 636 -5.23 0.68 -24.12
C LEU A 636 -4.83 1.22 -25.49
N LEU A 637 -4.95 2.54 -25.69
CA LEU A 637 -4.38 3.26 -26.83
C LEU A 637 -2.97 3.77 -26.47
N ILE A 638 -1.94 3.19 -27.09
CA ILE A 638 -0.54 3.50 -26.80
C ILE A 638 0.10 4.17 -28.02
N PRO A 639 0.61 5.41 -27.93
CA PRO A 639 1.32 6.05 -29.04
C PRO A 639 2.65 5.34 -29.30
N LEU A 640 2.83 4.85 -30.53
CA LEU A 640 4.11 4.37 -31.04
C LEU A 640 4.84 5.61 -31.56
N ARG A 641 6.07 5.85 -31.10
CA ARG A 641 6.90 6.99 -31.57
C ARG A 641 7.44 6.76 -32.98
N GLU A 642 6.61 6.23 -33.87
CA GLU A 642 6.86 5.86 -35.24
C GLU A 642 5.77 6.53 -36.10
N ALA A 643 6.15 7.08 -37.24
CA ALA A 643 5.23 7.67 -38.19
C ALA A 643 4.99 6.70 -39.36
N HIS A 644 3.80 6.75 -39.94
CA HIS A 644 3.49 5.95 -41.12
C HIS A 644 4.32 6.41 -42.33
N ASP A 645 5.00 5.49 -43.03
CA ASP A 645 6.01 5.79 -44.06
C ASP A 645 5.50 6.65 -45.23
N GLN A 646 4.21 6.56 -45.58
CA GLN A 646 3.63 7.29 -46.73
C GLN A 646 2.85 8.55 -46.34
N THR A 647 2.30 8.62 -45.13
CA THR A 647 1.39 9.70 -44.70
C THR A 647 2.01 10.60 -43.64
N GLY A 648 3.09 10.16 -42.99
CA GLY A 648 3.76 10.90 -41.91
C GLY A 648 2.94 11.02 -40.62
N LEU A 649 1.79 10.34 -40.54
CA LEU A 649 0.89 10.40 -39.38
C LEU A 649 1.40 9.51 -38.24
N PRO A 650 1.19 9.89 -36.97
CA PRO A 650 1.62 9.09 -35.83
C PRO A 650 0.86 7.77 -35.74
N LEU A 651 1.59 6.70 -35.42
CA LEU A 651 1.03 5.37 -35.21
C LEU A 651 0.64 5.17 -33.74
N PHE A 652 -0.48 4.49 -33.53
CA PHE A 652 -1.00 4.09 -32.24
C PHE A 652 -1.16 2.57 -32.19
N ARG A 653 -1.03 1.99 -30.99
CA ARG A 653 -1.31 0.58 -30.74
C ARG A 653 -2.53 0.47 -29.84
N ILE A 654 -3.54 -0.28 -30.28
CA ILE A 654 -4.73 -0.61 -29.51
C ILE A 654 -4.58 -2.04 -28.99
N THR A 655 -4.56 -2.22 -27.66
CA THR A 655 -4.27 -3.53 -27.03
C THR A 655 -5.06 -3.77 -25.76
N ALA A 656 -5.54 -5.00 -25.56
CA ALA A 656 -6.15 -5.44 -24.31
C ALA A 656 -5.10 -5.87 -23.25
N SER A 657 -3.81 -5.91 -23.60
CA SER A 657 -2.74 -6.43 -22.74
C SER A 657 -2.12 -5.33 -21.87
N ALA A 658 -2.18 -5.50 -20.55
CA ALA A 658 -1.54 -4.61 -19.57
C ALA A 658 -0.01 -4.52 -19.72
N THR A 659 0.62 -5.43 -20.49
CA THR A 659 2.07 -5.40 -20.78
C THR A 659 2.45 -4.50 -21.96
N GLY A 660 1.46 -3.91 -22.66
CA GLY A 660 1.68 -3.06 -23.84
C GLY A 660 2.20 -3.79 -25.09
N ARG A 661 2.24 -5.12 -25.06
CA ARG A 661 2.68 -6.00 -26.15
C ARG A 661 1.51 -6.79 -26.72
N GLY A 662 1.45 -6.86 -28.05
CA GLY A 662 0.30 -7.43 -28.79
C GLY A 662 -0.78 -6.37 -29.04
N GLY A 663 -1.72 -6.66 -29.94
CA GLY A 663 -2.78 -5.74 -30.36
C GLY A 663 -2.61 -5.21 -31.78
N ALA A 664 -3.55 -4.37 -32.19
CA ALA A 664 -3.62 -3.81 -33.54
C ALA A 664 -2.87 -2.47 -33.62
N VAL A 665 -2.17 -2.22 -34.72
CA VAL A 665 -1.50 -0.94 -34.99
C VAL A 665 -2.40 -0.12 -35.90
N ALA A 666 -2.63 1.15 -35.58
CA ALA A 666 -3.54 2.02 -36.30
C ALA A 666 -2.99 3.45 -36.42
N TYR A 667 -3.43 4.18 -37.45
CA TYR A 667 -3.26 5.63 -37.52
C TYR A 667 -4.61 6.31 -37.74
N LEU A 668 -4.69 7.58 -37.36
CA LEU A 668 -5.88 8.42 -37.47
C LEU A 668 -5.70 9.39 -38.64
N LYS A 669 -6.65 9.42 -39.58
CA LYS A 669 -6.64 10.38 -40.70
C LYS A 669 -8.03 10.98 -40.86
N GLY A 670 -8.20 12.24 -40.43
CA GLY A 670 -9.52 12.84 -40.27
C GLY A 670 -10.34 12.07 -39.25
N ASP A 671 -11.60 11.79 -39.57
CA ASP A 671 -12.55 11.06 -38.71
C ASP A 671 -12.58 9.55 -39.00
N VAL A 672 -11.47 8.97 -39.45
CA VAL A 672 -11.36 7.56 -39.82
C VAL A 672 -10.13 6.90 -39.19
N LEU A 673 -10.33 5.74 -38.57
CA LEU A 673 -9.29 4.89 -37.99
C LEU A 673 -8.83 3.85 -39.04
N TRP A 674 -7.54 3.85 -39.34
CA TRP A 674 -6.92 2.91 -40.29
C TRP A 674 -6.07 1.90 -39.54
N VAL A 675 -6.39 0.61 -39.65
CA VAL A 675 -5.74 -0.47 -38.90
C VAL A 675 -4.90 -1.36 -39.83
N GLN A 676 -3.69 -1.71 -39.39
CA GLN A 676 -2.77 -2.57 -40.12
C GLN A 676 -3.27 -4.01 -40.16
N ASN A 677 -3.26 -4.65 -41.33
CA ASN A 677 -3.66 -6.05 -41.46
C ASN A 677 -2.62 -6.99 -40.82
N LYS A 678 -3.09 -8.02 -40.10
CA LYS A 678 -2.27 -9.01 -39.39
C LYS A 678 -1.47 -9.92 -40.33
N LYS A 679 -1.96 -10.15 -41.56
CA LYS A 679 -1.33 -11.00 -42.58
C LYS A 679 -0.36 -10.21 -43.46
N ASP A 680 -0.79 -9.04 -43.92
CA ASP A 680 -0.01 -8.17 -44.82
C ASP A 680 0.26 -6.81 -44.16
N LYS A 681 1.47 -6.61 -43.66
CA LYS A 681 1.88 -5.38 -42.95
C LYS A 681 1.90 -4.12 -43.82
N THR A 682 1.84 -4.27 -45.14
CA THR A 682 1.79 -3.17 -46.11
C THR A 682 0.37 -2.69 -46.40
N MET A 683 -0.65 -3.45 -45.99
CA MET A 683 -2.07 -3.14 -46.21
C MET A 683 -2.70 -2.56 -44.94
N TRP A 684 -3.43 -1.45 -45.12
CA TRP A 684 -4.14 -0.72 -44.07
C TRP A 684 -5.62 -0.64 -44.44
N GLU A 685 -6.49 -1.04 -43.52
CA GLU A 685 -7.93 -1.10 -43.74
C GLU A 685 -8.66 -0.06 -42.87
N PRO A 686 -9.61 0.71 -43.43
CA PRO A 686 -10.46 1.58 -42.63
C PRO A 686 -11.38 0.70 -41.77
N THR A 687 -11.34 0.90 -40.45
CA THR A 687 -12.10 0.08 -39.48
C THR A 687 -12.93 1.00 -38.59
N GLY A 688 -14.22 0.70 -38.42
CA GLY A 688 -15.11 1.40 -37.50
C GLY A 688 -14.81 1.09 -36.02
N LEU A 689 -15.39 1.88 -35.12
CA LEU A 689 -15.33 1.68 -33.66
C LEU A 689 -16.36 0.60 -33.23
N ASP A 690 -16.19 -0.61 -33.75
CA ASP A 690 -17.13 -1.72 -33.56
C ASP A 690 -16.42 -2.94 -32.95
N GLU A 691 -17.18 -4.00 -32.65
CA GLU A 691 -16.67 -5.28 -32.11
C GLU A 691 -15.51 -5.86 -32.94
N ALA A 692 -15.44 -5.59 -34.25
CA ALA A 692 -14.34 -6.03 -35.10
C ALA A 692 -12.98 -5.44 -34.69
N LEU A 693 -12.94 -4.20 -34.18
CA LEU A 693 -11.73 -3.56 -33.67
C LEU A 693 -11.29 -4.19 -32.35
N THR A 694 -12.25 -4.48 -31.46
CA THR A 694 -11.99 -5.15 -30.17
C THR A 694 -11.40 -6.55 -30.40
N ALA A 695 -11.96 -7.34 -31.32
CA ALA A 695 -11.44 -8.65 -31.67
C ALA A 695 -9.98 -8.58 -32.19
N LYS A 696 -9.69 -7.61 -33.06
CA LYS A 696 -8.33 -7.35 -33.57
C LYS A 696 -7.36 -6.93 -32.44
N ALA A 697 -7.83 -6.16 -31.45
CA ALA A 697 -7.03 -5.69 -30.32
C ALA A 697 -6.77 -6.78 -29.25
N GLU A 698 -7.70 -7.70 -29.06
CA GLU A 698 -7.55 -8.91 -28.22
C GLU A 698 -6.72 -10.01 -28.90
N GLY A 699 -6.50 -9.88 -30.21
CA GLY A 699 -5.71 -10.81 -31.01
C GLY A 699 -6.48 -12.04 -31.51
N LYS A 700 -7.81 -12.01 -31.44
CA LYS A 700 -8.73 -13.04 -31.95
C LYS A 700 -8.83 -13.05 -33.47
#